data_AF-A0A257YGQ2-F1
#
_entry.id   AF-A0A257YGQ2-F1
#
_cell.length_a   1.000
_cell.length_b   1.000
_cell.length_c   1.000
_cell.angle_alpha   90.00
_cell.angle_beta   90.00
_cell.angle_gamma   90.00
#
_symmetry.space_group_name_H-M   'P 1'
#
loop_
_entity.id
_entity.type
_entity.pdbx_description
1 polymer ?
#
loop_
_entity_poly.entity_id
_entity_poly.type
_entity_poly.pdbx_seq_one_letter_code
_entity_poly.pdbx_strand_id
1 'polypeptide(L)'
;MGCQLMMCRAGHFPSKLLALGLSSLALASAQHVQANSVDCLAGAGKGADGSVACGDGAEAQGRRSIAIGTLAIAKSDDAIAIGAEAAVGGEGAVAVGTQAQATAPNSVALGNGAVAEREALRDYTGVGLGDKESSVGAVSVGSAKGEERRQIVNVASGTEAYDAVNVLQLSAALRAAEGAQGAADYGIALAGVATSTANQAVTNAATAQARADLGVSHAAAAQTTANSALTQAATAQTTAAGAATAASTAQGAATTALTNAAAAQGTANTALTNAAAAQGTANTALASAGAAQSTANGAQSTANSAVASAATAQSSALTAQATAATALANSGTAQATADTALANSGTAQAAANGALAAAGSAQGTANTALAAAATAQASAGDAATAASAAQETADTALAQASTAQGTADGARTTAATALANAAAAQAKADLGVTLASSAQTTAEAAQRQGAEVAEDVVNLASRVDTLSNSSSVALGSGAAATGMRSVAIGHGASAGDGMAVSIGAGNLAQGDGAVAIGDPNLATGRGAVALGADNTATGTGAIALGDTSIAQGASAFAAGQLASAAADGAIALGGGASASGLRSVAIGAGSQATRDEQIVLGSATSTYTAAGIASSASRQAQSGSTQFVTSDARGNLATSDLGPDSIRTLAEQTSALQRDVAELRGDMQSAYAGTAIALALGGTMMPPDTTIAMSFNLATYRGEQGISWSVVGRVTPHVWVNAGVAASSVRGSTGGRAGITFGW
;
A
#
# COMPACT_ATOMS: atom_id res chain seq x y z
N MET A 1 -126.03 59.08 -23.66
CA MET A 1 -125.72 60.53 -23.77
C MET A 1 -124.39 60.67 -24.50
N GLY A 2 -124.28 61.56 -25.50
CA GLY A 2 -123.08 61.76 -26.35
C GLY A 2 -122.86 60.62 -27.37
N CYS A 3 -122.79 60.79 -28.70
CA CYS A 3 -122.01 61.71 -29.57
C CYS A 3 -120.48 61.52 -29.45
N GLN A 4 -119.67 61.44 -30.52
CA GLN A 4 -119.85 61.47 -31.99
C GLN A 4 -118.62 60.72 -32.61
N LEU A 5 -118.67 59.98 -33.73
CA LEU A 5 -118.71 60.42 -35.15
C LEU A 5 -117.59 61.43 -35.52
N MET A 6 -116.87 61.38 -36.67
CA MET A 6 -116.91 60.51 -37.86
C MET A 6 -115.69 60.75 -38.79
N MET A 7 -115.58 59.98 -39.89
CA MET A 7 -114.84 60.22 -41.16
C MET A 7 -113.42 59.60 -41.28
N CYS A 8 -113.00 58.99 -42.41
CA CYS A 8 -113.74 58.64 -43.65
C CYS A 8 -113.08 57.49 -44.45
N ARG A 9 -113.93 56.60 -45.03
CA ARG A 9 -114.01 56.12 -46.45
C ARG A 9 -112.74 55.95 -47.33
N ALA A 10 -112.67 55.02 -48.31
CA ALA A 10 -113.52 53.85 -48.69
C ALA A 10 -112.94 53.05 -49.90
N GLY A 11 -113.39 51.79 -50.08
CA GLY A 11 -113.46 51.08 -51.38
C GLY A 11 -112.42 49.96 -51.64
N HIS A 12 -112.70 48.88 -52.39
CA HIS A 12 -113.95 48.48 -53.09
C HIS A 12 -113.99 46.95 -53.39
N PHE A 13 -115.20 46.35 -53.42
CA PHE A 13 -115.57 45.03 -53.99
C PHE A 13 -115.83 45.14 -55.53
N PRO A 14 -116.26 44.10 -56.32
CA PRO A 14 -116.69 42.71 -56.02
C PRO A 14 -115.84 41.63 -56.78
N SER A 15 -116.15 40.33 -56.98
CA SER A 15 -117.36 39.44 -56.97
C SER A 15 -116.93 37.96 -56.72
N LYS A 16 -117.74 36.86 -56.71
CA LYS A 16 -119.19 36.56 -56.86
C LYS A 16 -119.53 35.17 -56.22
N LEU A 17 -120.84 34.84 -56.20
CA LEU A 17 -121.53 33.57 -55.82
C LEU A 17 -120.98 32.21 -56.33
N LEU A 18 -121.03 31.16 -55.47
CA LEU A 18 -121.68 29.85 -55.74
C LEU A 18 -121.96 29.07 -54.43
N ALA A 19 -122.73 27.97 -54.47
CA ALA A 19 -123.34 27.36 -53.27
C ALA A 19 -123.17 25.82 -53.15
N LEU A 20 -123.39 25.32 -51.92
CA LEU A 20 -123.67 23.93 -51.48
C LEU A 20 -122.51 22.91 -51.41
N GLY A 21 -122.41 22.21 -50.27
CA GLY A 21 -121.58 21.02 -50.03
C GLY A 21 -121.16 20.85 -48.56
N LEU A 22 -121.76 19.92 -47.81
CA LEU A 22 -121.54 19.72 -46.36
C LEU A 22 -120.83 18.38 -46.04
N SER A 23 -120.07 18.43 -44.93
CA SER A 23 -119.84 17.37 -43.92
C SER A 23 -119.09 16.05 -44.25
N SER A 24 -117.94 15.90 -43.56
CA SER A 24 -117.52 14.69 -42.83
C SER A 24 -116.64 15.14 -41.64
N LEU A 25 -117.21 15.59 -40.52
CA LEU A 25 -117.72 14.79 -39.39
C LEU A 25 -116.63 13.87 -38.77
N ALA A 26 -116.01 14.38 -37.70
CA ALA A 26 -115.24 13.55 -36.77
C ALA A 26 -116.20 12.67 -35.94
N LEU A 27 -115.81 11.43 -35.68
CA LEU A 27 -116.46 10.54 -34.72
C LEU A 27 -115.44 10.09 -33.68
N ALA A 28 -115.75 10.31 -32.40
CA ALA A 28 -115.03 9.72 -31.29
C ALA A 28 -115.88 8.61 -30.68
N SER A 29 -115.29 7.44 -30.41
CA SER A 29 -115.37 6.75 -29.10
C SER A 29 -114.91 5.28 -29.18
N ALA A 30 -113.83 4.99 -28.46
CA ALA A 30 -113.64 3.71 -27.78
C ALA A 30 -112.85 4.01 -26.50
N GLN A 31 -113.51 3.92 -25.34
CA GLN A 31 -112.84 4.07 -24.04
C GLN A 31 -112.17 2.75 -23.63
N HIS A 32 -111.08 2.87 -22.87
CA HIS A 32 -110.33 1.76 -22.24
C HIS A 32 -109.62 0.76 -23.17
N VAL A 33 -108.45 1.20 -23.66
CA VAL A 33 -107.21 0.48 -23.34
C VAL A 33 -106.30 1.46 -22.58
N GLN A 34 -105.51 0.98 -21.63
CA GLN A 34 -104.63 1.82 -20.82
C GLN A 34 -103.56 2.49 -21.69
N ALA A 35 -103.10 3.67 -21.28
CA ALA A 35 -102.05 4.43 -21.96
C ALA A 35 -100.73 3.63 -22.03
N ASN A 36 -100.56 2.88 -23.12
CA ASN A 36 -99.33 2.16 -23.47
C ASN A 36 -99.27 1.81 -24.98
N SER A 37 -100.25 2.22 -25.78
CA SER A 37 -100.22 2.10 -27.24
C SER A 37 -99.36 3.23 -27.82
N VAL A 38 -98.26 2.86 -28.48
CA VAL A 38 -97.39 3.85 -29.14
C VAL A 38 -98.01 4.24 -30.48
N ASP A 39 -98.51 5.46 -30.60
CA ASP A 39 -98.96 6.00 -31.89
C ASP A 39 -97.74 6.26 -32.78
N CYS A 40 -97.60 5.47 -33.85
CA CYS A 40 -96.64 5.70 -34.92
C CYS A 40 -97.33 6.38 -36.11
N LEU A 41 -96.89 7.57 -36.50
CA LEU A 41 -97.31 8.25 -37.72
C LEU A 41 -96.26 8.08 -38.82
N ALA A 42 -96.71 7.62 -39.99
CA ALA A 42 -95.93 7.64 -41.22
C ALA A 42 -96.13 9.00 -41.93
N GLY A 43 -95.05 9.63 -42.39
CA GLY A 43 -95.09 10.96 -43.01
C GLY A 43 -95.25 12.12 -42.01
N ALA A 44 -94.69 11.98 -40.80
CA ALA A 44 -94.96 12.85 -39.65
C ALA A 44 -94.32 14.26 -39.69
N GLY A 45 -93.58 14.60 -40.75
CA GLY A 45 -92.89 15.90 -40.90
C GLY A 45 -93.28 16.66 -42.18
N LYS A 46 -93.29 17.99 -42.13
CA LYS A 46 -93.58 18.84 -43.31
C LYS A 46 -92.45 18.73 -44.35
N GLY A 47 -92.63 17.84 -45.33
CA GLY A 47 -91.66 17.55 -46.40
C GLY A 47 -90.92 16.21 -46.23
N ALA A 48 -91.29 15.40 -45.24
CA ALA A 48 -90.57 14.19 -44.83
C ALA A 48 -91.13 12.92 -45.49
N ASP A 49 -90.95 12.77 -46.81
CA ASP A 49 -91.36 11.55 -47.54
C ASP A 49 -90.70 10.30 -46.95
N GLY A 50 -91.50 9.28 -46.63
CA GLY A 50 -91.04 8.01 -46.07
C GLY A 50 -90.58 8.06 -44.59
N SER A 51 -90.90 9.11 -43.85
CA SER A 51 -90.55 9.25 -42.42
C SER A 51 -91.46 8.46 -41.48
N VAL A 52 -90.94 8.13 -40.29
CA VAL A 52 -91.68 7.48 -39.19
C VAL A 52 -91.40 8.20 -37.87
N ALA A 53 -92.42 8.77 -37.24
CA ALA A 53 -92.34 9.26 -35.86
C ALA A 53 -93.24 8.43 -34.95
N CYS A 54 -92.75 7.99 -33.81
CA CYS A 54 -93.50 7.12 -32.90
C CYS A 54 -93.20 7.41 -31.42
N GLY A 55 -94.23 7.84 -30.68
CA GLY A 55 -94.12 8.30 -29.29
C GLY A 55 -94.52 9.77 -29.10
N ASP A 56 -94.82 10.14 -27.86
CA ASP A 56 -95.31 11.49 -27.53
C ASP A 56 -94.24 12.56 -27.83
N GLY A 57 -94.61 13.55 -28.64
CA GLY A 57 -93.69 14.60 -29.11
C GLY A 57 -92.51 14.12 -29.98
N ALA A 58 -92.57 12.92 -30.56
CA ALA A 58 -91.54 12.45 -31.51
C ALA A 58 -91.62 13.22 -32.85
N GLU A 59 -90.47 13.64 -33.39
CA GLU A 59 -90.38 14.44 -34.61
C GLU A 59 -89.41 13.84 -35.64
N ALA A 60 -89.95 13.34 -36.75
CA ALA A 60 -89.18 12.87 -37.90
C ALA A 60 -89.29 13.90 -39.05
N GLN A 61 -88.32 14.82 -39.12
CA GLN A 61 -88.37 15.99 -40.02
C GLN A 61 -87.66 15.76 -41.37
N GLY A 62 -86.65 14.89 -41.40
CA GLY A 62 -85.92 14.56 -42.63
C GLY A 62 -86.62 13.52 -43.49
N ARG A 63 -86.32 13.48 -44.79
CA ARG A 63 -86.77 12.42 -45.71
C ARG A 63 -86.21 11.08 -45.24
N ARG A 64 -87.05 10.04 -45.24
CA ARG A 64 -86.72 8.68 -44.74
C ARG A 64 -86.23 8.61 -43.29
N SER A 65 -86.44 9.66 -42.49
CA SER A 65 -86.00 9.70 -41.09
C SER A 65 -86.91 8.90 -40.15
N ILE A 66 -86.33 8.41 -39.04
CA ILE A 66 -87.00 7.59 -38.03
C ILE A 66 -86.79 8.23 -36.66
N ALA A 67 -87.86 8.51 -35.92
CA ALA A 67 -87.82 8.99 -34.54
C ALA A 67 -88.73 8.12 -33.65
N ILE A 68 -88.16 7.40 -32.69
CA ILE A 68 -88.90 6.46 -31.83
C ILE A 68 -88.57 6.73 -30.35
N GLY A 69 -89.56 7.17 -29.59
CA GLY A 69 -89.44 7.52 -28.17
C GLY A 69 -89.99 8.91 -27.86
N THR A 70 -90.36 9.15 -26.60
CA THR A 70 -90.85 10.46 -26.15
C THR A 70 -89.83 11.56 -26.44
N LEU A 71 -90.24 12.62 -27.14
CA LEU A 71 -89.37 13.73 -27.56
C LEU A 71 -88.13 13.30 -28.38
N ALA A 72 -88.17 12.15 -29.07
CA ALA A 72 -87.12 11.76 -30.00
C ALA A 72 -87.17 12.63 -31.27
N ILE A 73 -86.03 13.11 -31.76
CA ILE A 73 -85.97 14.06 -32.90
C ILE A 73 -84.96 13.59 -33.96
N ALA A 74 -85.42 13.35 -35.18
CA ALA A 74 -84.60 13.05 -36.34
C ALA A 74 -84.72 14.18 -37.38
N LYS A 75 -83.79 15.15 -37.36
CA LYS A 75 -83.92 16.41 -38.12
C LYS A 75 -83.50 16.31 -39.58
N SER A 76 -82.53 15.45 -39.88
CA SER A 76 -81.85 15.39 -41.17
C SER A 76 -82.28 14.18 -41.98
N ASP A 77 -82.01 14.21 -43.29
CA ASP A 77 -82.32 13.09 -44.17
C ASP A 77 -81.58 11.81 -43.71
N ASP A 78 -82.27 10.68 -43.79
CA ASP A 78 -81.79 9.35 -43.35
C ASP A 78 -81.40 9.23 -41.86
N ALA A 79 -81.77 10.20 -41.02
CA ALA A 79 -81.51 10.20 -39.59
C ALA A 79 -82.35 9.16 -38.82
N ILE A 80 -81.75 8.46 -37.85
CA ILE A 80 -82.42 7.46 -36.99
C ILE A 80 -82.22 7.79 -35.51
N ALA A 81 -83.25 8.28 -34.82
CA ALA A 81 -83.28 8.54 -33.38
C ALA A 81 -84.16 7.51 -32.65
N ILE A 82 -83.60 6.76 -31.70
CA ILE A 82 -84.32 5.73 -30.93
C ILE A 82 -83.98 5.87 -29.44
N GLY A 83 -84.97 6.26 -28.63
CA GLY A 83 -84.83 6.52 -27.19
C GLY A 83 -85.51 7.84 -26.80
N ALA A 84 -85.92 7.98 -25.54
CA ALA A 84 -86.50 9.23 -25.07
C ALA A 84 -85.46 10.37 -25.16
N GLU A 85 -85.85 11.52 -25.71
CA GLU A 85 -84.96 12.66 -25.96
C GLU A 85 -83.72 12.34 -26.85
N ALA A 86 -83.73 11.22 -27.59
CA ALA A 86 -82.68 10.92 -28.56
C ALA A 86 -82.75 11.91 -29.73
N ALA A 87 -81.63 12.52 -30.11
CA ALA A 87 -81.61 13.57 -31.12
C ALA A 87 -80.55 13.35 -32.21
N VAL A 88 -80.96 13.41 -33.47
CA VAL A 88 -80.07 13.33 -34.63
C VAL A 88 -80.14 14.60 -35.46
N GLY A 89 -78.97 15.22 -35.65
CA GLY A 89 -78.77 16.39 -36.50
C GLY A 89 -77.89 16.12 -37.73
N GLY A 90 -77.12 15.03 -37.75
CA GLY A 90 -76.32 14.64 -38.92
C GLY A 90 -77.16 13.94 -39.99
N GLU A 91 -76.86 14.20 -41.27
CA GLU A 91 -77.38 13.38 -42.38
C GLU A 91 -76.86 11.94 -42.27
N GLY A 92 -77.73 10.95 -42.46
CA GLY A 92 -77.39 9.53 -42.35
C GLY A 92 -76.89 9.06 -40.97
N ALA A 93 -77.07 9.87 -39.92
CA ALA A 93 -76.58 9.58 -38.58
C ALA A 93 -77.61 8.83 -37.71
N VAL A 94 -77.11 8.16 -36.68
CA VAL A 94 -77.91 7.24 -35.84
C VAL A 94 -77.67 7.52 -34.36
N ALA A 95 -78.73 7.70 -33.57
CA ALA A 95 -78.66 7.81 -32.12
C ALA A 95 -79.58 6.78 -31.45
N VAL A 96 -79.01 5.88 -30.64
CA VAL A 96 -79.74 4.81 -29.95
C VAL A 96 -79.45 4.84 -28.46
N GLY A 97 -80.46 5.21 -27.67
CA GLY A 97 -80.42 5.37 -26.21
C GLY A 97 -81.08 6.66 -25.76
N THR A 98 -81.62 6.68 -24.55
CA THR A 98 -82.18 7.91 -23.95
C THR A 98 -81.14 9.04 -23.95
N GLN A 99 -81.48 10.22 -24.45
CA GLN A 99 -80.58 11.38 -24.60
C GLN A 99 -79.33 11.13 -25.46
N ALA A 100 -79.30 10.08 -26.30
CA ALA A 100 -78.23 9.88 -27.27
C ALA A 100 -78.29 10.97 -28.36
N GLN A 101 -77.15 11.54 -28.74
CA GLN A 101 -77.04 12.66 -29.67
C GLN A 101 -76.05 12.37 -30.79
N ALA A 102 -76.51 12.33 -32.05
CA ALA A 102 -75.64 12.17 -33.22
C ALA A 102 -75.75 13.41 -34.13
N THR A 103 -74.79 14.33 -34.02
CA THR A 103 -74.83 15.64 -34.69
C THR A 103 -73.94 15.70 -35.92
N ALA A 104 -72.92 14.84 -36.02
CA ALA A 104 -72.06 14.75 -37.19
C ALA A 104 -72.69 13.84 -38.27
N PRO A 105 -72.53 14.14 -39.58
CA PRO A 105 -72.97 13.25 -40.66
C PRO A 105 -72.35 11.85 -40.56
N ASN A 106 -73.11 10.82 -40.94
CA ASN A 106 -72.71 9.40 -40.90
C ASN A 106 -72.18 8.89 -39.53
N SER A 107 -72.51 9.58 -38.43
CA SER A 107 -72.05 9.21 -37.09
C SER A 107 -73.07 8.35 -36.33
N VAL A 108 -72.60 7.57 -35.36
CA VAL A 108 -73.44 6.68 -34.54
C VAL A 108 -73.21 6.95 -33.06
N ALA A 109 -74.24 7.39 -32.34
CA ALA A 109 -74.25 7.47 -30.87
C ALA A 109 -74.99 6.25 -30.29
N LEU A 110 -74.31 5.45 -29.47
CA LEU A 110 -74.84 4.19 -28.93
C LEU A 110 -74.74 4.14 -27.40
N GLY A 111 -75.89 4.20 -26.73
CA GLY A 111 -76.03 4.19 -25.28
C GLY A 111 -76.67 5.48 -24.75
N ASN A 112 -77.23 5.40 -23.54
CA ASN A 112 -77.82 6.56 -22.86
C ASN A 112 -76.77 7.70 -22.69
N GLY A 113 -77.14 8.93 -23.07
CA GLY A 113 -76.23 10.09 -23.03
C GLY A 113 -75.05 10.03 -24.01
N ALA A 114 -74.95 9.03 -24.89
CA ALA A 114 -73.85 8.94 -25.85
C ALA A 114 -73.89 10.12 -26.84
N VAL A 115 -72.74 10.74 -27.13
CA VAL A 115 -72.63 11.89 -28.04
C VAL A 115 -71.65 11.57 -29.16
N ALA A 116 -72.14 11.58 -30.40
CA ALA A 116 -71.38 11.43 -31.63
C ALA A 116 -71.38 12.76 -32.40
N GLU A 117 -70.38 13.60 -32.10
CA GLU A 117 -70.20 14.92 -32.70
C GLU A 117 -68.93 15.04 -33.56
N ARG A 118 -68.18 13.94 -33.72
CA ARG A 118 -66.96 13.90 -34.56
C ARG A 118 -67.33 13.56 -36.01
N GLU A 119 -67.03 14.49 -36.91
CA GLU A 119 -67.20 14.31 -38.35
C GLU A 119 -66.21 13.31 -38.96
N ALA A 120 -66.50 12.90 -40.20
CA ALA A 120 -65.60 12.13 -41.06
C ALA A 120 -64.28 12.89 -41.28
N LEU A 121 -63.15 12.26 -40.96
CA LEU A 121 -61.82 12.84 -41.14
C LEU A 121 -61.22 12.35 -42.46
N ARG A 122 -60.48 13.22 -43.16
CA ARG A 122 -59.72 12.85 -44.36
C ARG A 122 -58.24 13.20 -44.20
N ASP A 123 -57.38 12.34 -44.74
CA ASP A 123 -55.93 12.53 -44.79
C ASP A 123 -55.27 12.86 -43.44
N TYR A 124 -55.83 12.33 -42.33
CA TYR A 124 -55.36 12.61 -40.97
C TYR A 124 -54.29 11.60 -40.54
N THR A 125 -53.29 12.06 -39.80
CA THR A 125 -52.25 11.17 -39.24
C THR A 125 -52.71 10.65 -37.88
N GLY A 126 -52.77 9.33 -37.73
CA GLY A 126 -53.06 8.68 -36.44
C GLY A 126 -51.93 8.90 -35.42
N VAL A 127 -52.27 8.94 -34.12
CA VAL A 127 -51.27 9.11 -33.06
C VAL A 127 -50.32 7.91 -33.06
N GLY A 128 -49.03 8.16 -33.33
CA GLY A 128 -48.00 7.12 -33.42
C GLY A 128 -47.90 6.41 -34.76
N LEU A 129 -48.66 6.84 -35.79
CA LEU A 129 -48.56 6.34 -37.16
C LEU A 129 -47.88 7.36 -38.07
N GLY A 130 -47.18 6.87 -39.11
CA GLY A 130 -46.57 7.72 -40.15
C GLY A 130 -47.49 8.00 -41.33
N ASP A 131 -48.39 7.07 -41.64
CA ASP A 131 -49.28 7.13 -42.80
C ASP A 131 -50.55 7.95 -42.52
N LYS A 132 -51.25 8.29 -43.61
CA LYS A 132 -52.49 9.08 -43.60
C LYS A 132 -53.71 8.18 -43.70
N GLU A 133 -54.66 8.42 -42.82
CA GLU A 133 -55.91 7.68 -42.70
C GLU A 133 -57.11 8.54 -43.08
N SER A 134 -58.25 7.91 -43.35
CA SER A 134 -59.54 8.57 -43.55
C SER A 134 -60.67 7.77 -42.90
N SER A 135 -61.60 8.45 -42.24
CA SER A 135 -62.82 7.85 -41.67
C SER A 135 -64.06 8.34 -42.41
N VAL A 136 -65.10 7.49 -42.43
CA VAL A 136 -66.42 7.84 -43.03
C VAL A 136 -67.40 8.46 -42.02
N GLY A 137 -67.04 8.44 -40.74
CA GLY A 137 -67.84 8.87 -39.59
C GLY A 137 -67.19 8.41 -38.29
N ALA A 138 -67.92 8.47 -37.18
CA ALA A 138 -67.47 7.98 -35.87
C ALA A 138 -68.59 7.24 -35.13
N VAL A 139 -68.26 6.13 -34.48
CA VAL A 139 -69.14 5.45 -33.51
C VAL A 139 -68.71 5.87 -32.10
N SER A 140 -69.62 6.49 -31.36
CA SER A 140 -69.43 6.92 -29.97
C SER A 140 -70.31 6.10 -29.04
N VAL A 141 -69.69 5.45 -28.05
CA VAL A 141 -70.39 4.69 -26.99
C VAL A 141 -70.51 5.47 -25.67
N GLY A 142 -70.21 6.76 -25.67
CA GLY A 142 -70.12 7.60 -24.48
C GLY A 142 -70.20 9.08 -24.82
N SER A 143 -69.93 9.94 -23.83
CA SER A 143 -69.92 11.39 -24.03
C SER A 143 -68.51 11.95 -23.88
N ALA A 144 -68.10 12.82 -24.81
CA ALA A 144 -66.86 13.59 -24.68
C ALA A 144 -66.99 14.79 -23.72
N LYS A 145 -68.24 15.15 -23.35
CA LYS A 145 -68.57 16.31 -22.50
C LYS A 145 -68.88 15.93 -21.04
N GLY A 146 -68.68 14.66 -20.66
CA GLY A 146 -68.84 14.13 -19.31
C GLY A 146 -67.90 12.94 -19.06
N GLU A 147 -67.95 12.35 -17.85
CA GLU A 147 -67.11 11.19 -17.49
C GLU A 147 -67.64 9.84 -17.99
N GLU A 148 -68.70 9.85 -18.81
CA GLU A 148 -69.48 8.70 -19.27
C GLU A 148 -68.74 7.85 -20.30
N ARG A 149 -67.67 7.17 -19.86
CA ARG A 149 -66.95 6.14 -20.60
C ARG A 149 -67.62 4.78 -20.39
N ARG A 150 -67.72 3.98 -21.45
CA ARG A 150 -68.22 2.60 -21.39
C ARG A 150 -67.11 1.60 -21.70
N GLN A 151 -67.09 0.49 -20.96
CA GLN A 151 -66.25 -0.66 -21.29
C GLN A 151 -66.91 -1.45 -22.44
N ILE A 152 -66.18 -1.65 -23.53
CA ILE A 152 -66.59 -2.57 -24.59
C ILE A 152 -66.02 -3.94 -24.22
N VAL A 153 -66.88 -4.84 -23.73
CA VAL A 153 -66.49 -6.18 -23.26
C VAL A 153 -66.75 -7.24 -24.33
N ASN A 154 -66.11 -8.40 -24.20
CA ASN A 154 -66.18 -9.54 -25.14
C ASN A 154 -65.67 -9.22 -26.57
N VAL A 155 -64.74 -8.26 -26.69
CA VAL A 155 -64.03 -7.95 -27.93
C VAL A 155 -62.94 -9.00 -28.18
N ALA A 156 -63.13 -9.82 -29.22
CA ALA A 156 -62.10 -10.74 -29.71
C ALA A 156 -60.84 -9.97 -30.13
N SER A 157 -59.68 -10.63 -30.10
CA SER A 157 -58.42 -10.00 -30.54
C SER A 157 -58.51 -9.64 -32.02
N GLY A 158 -58.21 -8.38 -32.36
CA GLY A 158 -58.19 -7.92 -33.74
C GLY A 158 -57.18 -8.68 -34.59
N THR A 159 -57.56 -8.99 -35.83
CA THR A 159 -56.76 -9.73 -36.83
C THR A 159 -56.36 -8.86 -38.01
N GLU A 160 -57.14 -7.82 -38.32
CA GLU A 160 -56.88 -6.85 -39.37
C GLU A 160 -56.44 -5.49 -38.79
N ALA A 161 -55.83 -4.64 -39.62
CA ALA A 161 -55.21 -3.38 -39.18
C ALA A 161 -56.16 -2.36 -38.52
N TYR A 162 -57.46 -2.45 -38.79
CA TYR A 162 -58.49 -1.53 -38.28
C TYR A 162 -59.43 -2.15 -37.24
N ASP A 163 -59.13 -3.37 -36.78
CA ASP A 163 -59.90 -4.01 -35.71
C ASP A 163 -59.65 -3.37 -34.33
N ALA A 164 -60.61 -3.51 -33.41
CA ALA A 164 -60.47 -3.01 -32.06
C ALA A 164 -59.45 -3.83 -31.24
N VAL A 165 -58.38 -3.17 -30.78
CA VAL A 165 -57.35 -3.78 -29.92
C VAL A 165 -57.88 -4.01 -28.51
N ASN A 166 -57.77 -5.25 -28.00
CA ASN A 166 -58.15 -5.59 -26.63
C ASN A 166 -56.96 -5.56 -25.65
N VAL A 167 -57.26 -5.63 -24.33
CA VAL A 167 -56.25 -5.57 -23.26
C VAL A 167 -55.23 -6.72 -23.36
N LEU A 168 -55.62 -7.89 -23.90
CA LEU A 168 -54.72 -9.03 -24.07
C LEU A 168 -53.62 -8.73 -25.11
N GLN A 169 -53.98 -8.14 -26.24
CA GLN A 169 -53.04 -7.70 -27.28
C GLN A 169 -52.11 -6.59 -26.78
N LEU A 170 -52.66 -5.57 -26.10
CA LEU A 170 -51.85 -4.51 -25.49
C LEU A 170 -50.87 -5.05 -24.44
N SER A 171 -51.31 -5.98 -23.60
CA SER A 171 -50.44 -6.61 -22.59
C SER A 171 -49.35 -7.48 -23.23
N ALA A 172 -49.61 -8.09 -24.39
CA ALA A 172 -48.60 -8.84 -25.14
C ALA A 172 -47.54 -7.91 -25.74
N ALA A 173 -47.94 -6.77 -26.31
CA ALA A 173 -47.04 -5.74 -26.80
C ALA A 173 -46.17 -5.14 -25.68
N LEU A 174 -46.76 -4.86 -24.51
CA LEU A 174 -46.02 -4.33 -23.36
C LEU A 174 -44.94 -5.31 -22.86
N ARG A 175 -45.27 -6.59 -22.70
CA ARG A 175 -44.28 -7.62 -22.32
C ARG A 175 -43.14 -7.77 -23.33
N ALA A 176 -43.42 -7.58 -24.62
CA ALA A 176 -42.38 -7.60 -25.66
C ALA A 176 -41.43 -6.39 -25.53
N ALA A 177 -41.96 -5.20 -25.20
CA ALA A 177 -41.15 -4.01 -24.93
C ALA A 177 -40.30 -4.15 -23.66
N GLU A 178 -40.88 -4.66 -22.57
CA GLU A 178 -40.16 -4.97 -21.32
C GLU A 178 -39.01 -5.96 -21.55
N GLY A 179 -39.25 -7.02 -22.35
CA GLY A 179 -38.22 -8.00 -22.72
C GLY A 179 -37.08 -7.39 -23.56
N ALA A 180 -37.40 -6.48 -24.49
CA ALA A 180 -36.40 -5.77 -25.28
C ALA A 180 -35.55 -4.82 -24.41
N GLN A 181 -36.17 -4.14 -23.44
CA GLN A 181 -35.46 -3.25 -22.51
C GLN A 181 -34.53 -4.03 -21.58
N GLY A 182 -34.99 -5.15 -21.01
CA GLY A 182 -34.13 -6.02 -20.19
C GLY A 182 -32.92 -6.59 -20.94
N ALA A 183 -33.05 -6.84 -22.25
CA ALA A 183 -31.92 -7.25 -23.10
C ALA A 183 -30.90 -6.11 -23.31
N ALA A 184 -31.36 -4.86 -23.43
CA ALA A 184 -30.49 -3.69 -23.52
C ALA A 184 -29.72 -3.45 -22.20
N ASP A 185 -30.41 -3.53 -21.06
CA ASP A 185 -29.81 -3.37 -19.72
C ASP A 185 -28.72 -4.43 -19.47
N TYR A 186 -28.95 -5.68 -19.88
CA TYR A 186 -27.96 -6.75 -19.80
C TYR A 186 -26.71 -6.45 -20.66
N GLY A 187 -26.90 -5.89 -21.86
CA GLY A 187 -25.79 -5.45 -22.72
C GLY A 187 -24.95 -4.34 -22.11
N ILE A 188 -25.60 -3.37 -21.45
CA ILE A 188 -24.93 -2.27 -20.73
C ILE A 188 -24.13 -2.82 -19.53
N ALA A 189 -24.71 -3.74 -18.75
CA ALA A 189 -24.02 -4.38 -17.63
C ALA A 189 -22.76 -5.13 -18.09
N LEU A 190 -22.83 -5.87 -19.20
CA LEU A 190 -21.69 -6.59 -19.78
C LEU A 190 -20.57 -5.64 -20.25
N ALA A 191 -20.93 -4.50 -20.85
CA ALA A 191 -19.96 -3.46 -21.22
C ALA A 191 -19.25 -2.83 -19.99
N GLY A 192 -19.98 -2.68 -18.87
CA GLY A 192 -19.41 -2.26 -17.59
C GLY A 192 -18.31 -3.21 -17.07
N VAL A 193 -18.56 -4.52 -17.13
CA VAL A 193 -17.58 -5.57 -16.74
C VAL A 193 -16.34 -5.56 -17.65
N ALA A 194 -16.51 -5.33 -18.95
CA ALA A 194 -15.39 -5.15 -19.87
C ALA A 194 -14.53 -3.92 -19.50
N THR A 195 -15.18 -2.81 -19.14
CA THR A 195 -14.50 -1.56 -18.72
C THR A 195 -13.74 -1.74 -17.41
N SER A 196 -14.31 -2.39 -16.39
CA SER A 196 -13.59 -2.67 -15.14
C SER A 196 -12.38 -3.57 -15.36
N THR A 197 -12.48 -4.54 -16.27
CA THR A 197 -11.38 -5.44 -16.64
C THR A 197 -10.23 -4.67 -17.33
N ALA A 198 -10.56 -3.75 -18.23
CA ALA A 198 -9.57 -2.88 -18.88
C ALA A 198 -8.86 -1.96 -17.86
N ASN A 199 -9.61 -1.36 -16.92
CA ASN A 199 -9.04 -0.53 -15.87
C ASN A 199 -8.06 -1.32 -14.97
N GLN A 200 -8.40 -2.56 -14.61
CA GLN A 200 -7.49 -3.42 -13.85
C GLN A 200 -6.20 -3.74 -14.62
N ALA A 201 -6.27 -3.96 -15.94
CA ALA A 201 -5.09 -4.17 -16.77
C ALA A 201 -4.16 -2.94 -16.78
N VAL A 202 -4.71 -1.72 -16.84
CA VAL A 202 -3.94 -0.46 -16.73
C VAL A 202 -3.27 -0.34 -15.35
N THR A 203 -3.98 -0.63 -14.26
CA THR A 203 -3.40 -0.63 -12.90
C THR A 203 -2.26 -1.64 -12.75
N ASN A 204 -2.41 -2.84 -13.34
CA ASN A 204 -1.36 -3.86 -13.34
C ASN A 204 -0.12 -3.40 -14.12
N ALA A 205 -0.31 -2.74 -15.27
CA ALA A 205 0.79 -2.19 -16.06
C ALA A 205 1.55 -1.07 -15.31
N ALA A 206 0.84 -0.16 -14.64
CA ALA A 206 1.45 0.88 -13.81
C ALA A 206 2.27 0.28 -12.64
N THR A 207 1.76 -0.79 -12.01
CA THR A 207 2.48 -1.52 -10.96
C THR A 207 3.74 -2.21 -11.49
N ALA A 208 3.70 -2.74 -12.72
CA ALA A 208 4.87 -3.33 -13.36
C ALA A 208 5.94 -2.26 -13.69
N GLN A 209 5.53 -1.08 -14.17
CA GLN A 209 6.46 0.04 -14.43
C GLN A 209 7.18 0.49 -13.15
N ALA A 210 6.45 0.71 -12.06
CA ALA A 210 7.05 1.12 -10.78
C ALA A 210 8.11 0.11 -10.26
N ARG A 211 7.92 -1.19 -10.51
CA ARG A 211 8.92 -2.22 -10.19
C ARG A 211 10.16 -2.16 -11.10
N ALA A 212 9.98 -1.85 -12.38
CA ALA A 212 11.09 -1.64 -13.31
C ALA A 212 11.93 -0.42 -12.90
N ASP A 213 11.28 0.69 -12.54
CA ASP A 213 11.94 1.93 -12.09
C ASP A 213 12.75 1.70 -10.80
N LEU A 214 12.20 0.94 -9.84
CA LEU A 214 12.94 0.51 -8.64
C LEU A 214 14.15 -0.36 -8.98
N GLY A 215 14.03 -1.26 -9.96
CA GLY A 215 15.14 -2.06 -10.46
C GLY A 215 16.28 -1.22 -11.05
N VAL A 216 15.94 -0.17 -11.81
CA VAL A 216 16.91 0.81 -12.34
C VAL A 216 17.58 1.60 -11.20
N SER A 217 16.82 2.01 -10.19
CA SER A 217 17.36 2.69 -9.00
C SER A 217 18.37 1.81 -8.24
N HIS A 218 18.04 0.54 -8.00
CA HIS A 218 18.96 -0.42 -7.37
C HIS A 218 20.23 -0.65 -8.20
N ALA A 219 20.13 -0.74 -9.53
CA ALA A 219 21.28 -0.86 -10.42
C ALA A 219 22.20 0.38 -10.35
N ALA A 220 21.64 1.59 -10.28
CA ALA A 220 22.40 2.83 -10.12
C ALA A 220 23.10 2.92 -8.75
N ALA A 221 22.43 2.48 -7.68
CA ALA A 221 23.03 2.40 -6.34
C ALA A 221 24.22 1.41 -6.32
N ALA A 222 24.06 0.21 -6.91
CA ALA A 222 25.12 -0.78 -7.04
C ALA A 222 26.33 -0.25 -7.84
N GLN A 223 26.09 0.48 -8.94
CA GLN A 223 27.16 1.12 -9.71
C GLN A 223 27.91 2.17 -8.89
N THR A 224 27.21 2.96 -8.07
CA THR A 224 27.82 3.95 -7.18
C THR A 224 28.73 3.26 -6.15
N THR A 225 28.27 2.17 -5.52
CA THR A 225 29.07 1.37 -4.59
C THR A 225 30.32 0.79 -5.26
N ALA A 226 30.19 0.26 -6.48
CA ALA A 226 31.33 -0.26 -7.25
C ALA A 226 32.35 0.84 -7.58
N ASN A 227 31.90 2.04 -7.96
CA ASN A 227 32.78 3.19 -8.20
C ASN A 227 33.52 3.61 -6.93
N SER A 228 32.85 3.67 -5.77
CA SER A 228 33.48 3.98 -4.49
C SER A 228 34.51 2.93 -4.05
N ALA A 229 34.27 1.64 -4.35
CA ALA A 229 35.25 0.58 -4.11
C ALA A 229 36.50 0.73 -4.99
N LEU A 230 36.32 1.08 -6.27
CA LEU A 230 37.43 1.33 -7.21
C LEU A 230 38.28 2.53 -6.78
N THR A 231 37.67 3.62 -6.32
CA THR A 231 38.39 4.79 -5.79
C THR A 231 39.23 4.42 -4.57
N GLN A 232 38.68 3.66 -3.61
CA GLN A 232 39.43 3.20 -2.43
C GLN A 232 40.61 2.30 -2.80
N ALA A 233 40.43 1.40 -3.77
CA ALA A 233 41.53 0.56 -4.28
C ALA A 233 42.66 1.40 -4.91
N ALA A 234 42.33 2.45 -5.67
CA ALA A 234 43.31 3.37 -6.23
C ALA A 234 44.08 4.15 -5.14
N THR A 235 43.39 4.65 -4.11
CA THR A 235 44.02 5.31 -2.96
C THR A 235 44.95 4.35 -2.21
N ALA A 236 44.54 3.10 -1.98
CA ALA A 236 45.39 2.08 -1.37
C ALA A 236 46.66 1.81 -2.20
N GLN A 237 46.54 1.75 -3.52
CA GLN A 237 47.68 1.56 -4.43
C GLN A 237 48.66 2.75 -4.40
N THR A 238 48.16 3.98 -4.32
CA THR A 238 49.00 5.18 -4.16
C THR A 238 49.76 5.16 -2.83
N THR A 239 49.08 4.78 -1.73
CA THR A 239 49.69 4.64 -0.41
C THR A 239 50.80 3.57 -0.41
N ALA A 240 50.57 2.42 -1.04
CA ALA A 240 51.57 1.36 -1.17
C ALA A 240 52.80 1.80 -1.99
N ALA A 241 52.59 2.56 -3.08
CA ALA A 241 53.68 3.13 -3.87
C ALA A 241 54.51 4.16 -3.08
N GLY A 242 53.85 4.99 -2.27
CA GLY A 242 54.52 5.92 -1.34
C GLY A 242 55.39 5.20 -0.32
N ALA A 243 54.88 4.11 0.28
CA ALA A 243 55.64 3.28 1.22
C ALA A 243 56.88 2.63 0.57
N ALA A 244 56.75 2.12 -0.66
CA ALA A 244 57.88 1.55 -1.41
C ALA A 244 58.97 2.60 -1.72
N THR A 245 58.57 3.83 -2.06
CA THR A 245 59.50 4.95 -2.30
C THR A 245 60.24 5.36 -1.02
N ALA A 246 59.54 5.39 0.12
CA ALA A 246 60.14 5.67 1.42
C ALA A 246 61.17 4.59 1.82
N ALA A 247 60.85 3.31 1.61
CA ALA A 247 61.76 2.19 1.88
C ALA A 247 63.05 2.26 1.04
N SER A 248 62.94 2.56 -0.26
CA SER A 248 64.09 2.76 -1.15
C SER A 248 64.97 3.94 -0.69
N THR A 249 64.35 5.04 -0.28
CA THR A 249 65.05 6.23 0.25
C THR A 249 65.81 5.90 1.54
N ALA A 250 65.21 5.12 2.46
CA ALA A 250 65.86 4.67 3.69
C ALA A 250 67.05 3.73 3.40
N GLN A 251 66.93 2.82 2.43
CA GLN A 251 68.01 1.95 2.01
C GLN A 251 69.20 2.73 1.40
N GLY A 252 68.92 3.77 0.62
CA GLY A 252 69.93 4.70 0.12
C GLY A 252 70.68 5.42 1.26
N ALA A 253 69.95 5.95 2.25
CA ALA A 253 70.55 6.61 3.41
C ALA A 253 71.43 5.65 4.25
N ALA A 254 70.99 4.41 4.48
CA ALA A 254 71.76 3.39 5.17
C ALA A 254 73.06 3.04 4.41
N THR A 255 73.00 2.97 3.07
CA THR A 255 74.17 2.71 2.22
C THR A 255 75.18 3.85 2.33
N THR A 256 74.74 5.11 2.31
CA THR A 256 75.61 6.28 2.50
C THR A 256 76.27 6.29 3.89
N ALA A 257 75.52 5.93 4.95
CA ALA A 257 76.06 5.85 6.30
C ALA A 257 77.19 4.80 6.42
N LEU A 258 77.04 3.63 5.77
CA LEU A 258 78.06 2.59 5.74
C LEU A 258 79.34 3.05 5.01
N THR A 259 79.20 3.73 3.87
CA THR A 259 80.34 4.32 3.14
C THR A 259 81.10 5.35 3.97
N ASN A 260 80.38 6.21 4.69
CA ASN A 260 80.99 7.21 5.57
C ASN A 260 81.75 6.56 6.75
N ALA A 261 81.22 5.48 7.33
CA ALA A 261 81.90 4.74 8.39
C ALA A 261 83.21 4.10 7.89
N ALA A 262 83.21 3.51 6.69
CA ALA A 262 84.40 2.96 6.06
C ALA A 262 85.47 4.04 5.77
N ALA A 263 85.05 5.22 5.30
CA ALA A 263 85.96 6.35 5.08
C ALA A 263 86.61 6.84 6.39
N ALA A 264 85.82 6.98 7.46
CA ALA A 264 86.33 7.36 8.78
C ALA A 264 87.34 6.35 9.36
N GLN A 265 87.10 5.05 9.15
CA GLN A 265 88.05 3.99 9.53
C GLN A 265 89.36 4.11 8.73
N GLY A 266 89.28 4.43 7.44
CA GLY A 266 90.46 4.72 6.61
C GLY A 266 91.30 5.88 7.16
N THR A 267 90.66 7.00 7.53
CA THR A 267 91.33 8.15 8.15
C THR A 267 92.01 7.79 9.48
N ALA A 268 91.35 6.98 10.33
CA ALA A 268 91.92 6.52 11.60
C ALA A 268 93.18 5.65 11.40
N ASN A 269 93.17 4.76 10.40
CA ASN A 269 94.33 3.92 10.06
C ASN A 269 95.53 4.76 9.58
N THR A 270 95.29 5.80 8.79
CA THR A 270 96.34 6.74 8.36
C THR A 270 96.91 7.53 9.55
N ALA A 271 96.05 8.00 10.47
CA ALA A 271 96.51 8.70 11.67
C ALA A 271 97.40 7.83 12.56
N LEU A 272 97.05 6.55 12.75
CA LEU A 272 97.85 5.57 13.49
C LEU A 272 99.22 5.33 12.82
N THR A 273 99.25 5.24 11.49
CA THR A 273 100.49 5.08 10.71
C THR A 273 101.41 6.28 10.86
N ASN A 274 100.87 7.49 10.80
CA ASN A 274 101.63 8.73 10.98
C ASN A 274 102.19 8.88 12.40
N ALA A 275 101.43 8.46 13.42
CA ALA A 275 101.91 8.45 14.81
C ALA A 275 103.11 7.50 15.00
N ALA A 276 103.07 6.31 14.39
CA ALA A 276 104.19 5.37 14.41
C ALA A 276 105.45 5.93 13.72
N ALA A 277 105.28 6.61 12.58
CA ALA A 277 106.39 7.27 11.88
C ALA A 277 107.02 8.39 12.72
N ALA A 278 106.20 9.25 13.36
CA ALA A 278 106.68 10.30 14.25
C ALA A 278 107.48 9.75 15.45
N GLN A 279 107.05 8.61 16.01
CA GLN A 279 107.77 7.94 17.08
C GLN A 279 109.13 7.36 16.60
N GLY A 280 109.21 6.87 15.36
CA GLY A 280 110.49 6.48 14.74
C GLY A 280 111.48 7.64 14.60
N THR A 281 111.00 8.82 14.18
CA THR A 281 111.81 10.04 14.11
C THR A 281 112.29 10.48 15.50
N ALA A 282 111.41 10.44 16.51
CA ALA A 282 111.77 10.78 17.89
C ALA A 282 112.86 9.85 18.46
N ASN A 283 112.77 8.53 18.19
CA ASN A 283 113.78 7.56 18.59
C ASN A 283 115.14 7.84 17.93
N THR A 284 115.13 8.26 16.65
CA THR A 284 116.35 8.64 15.91
C THR A 284 116.99 9.90 16.49
N ALA A 285 116.18 10.92 16.82
CA ALA A 285 116.66 12.14 17.46
C ALA A 285 117.30 11.87 18.83
N LEU A 286 116.70 10.97 19.63
CA LEU A 286 117.24 10.55 20.93
C LEU A 286 118.60 9.83 20.79
N ALA A 287 118.74 8.97 19.77
CA ALA A 287 120.02 8.30 19.48
C ALA A 287 121.11 9.31 19.08
N SER A 288 120.80 10.29 18.24
CA SER A 288 121.71 11.37 17.86
C SER A 288 122.13 12.25 19.04
N ALA A 289 121.23 12.53 19.98
CA ALA A 289 121.55 13.24 21.21
C ALA A 289 122.54 12.45 22.09
N GLY A 290 122.36 11.11 22.20
CA GLY A 290 123.30 10.23 22.91
C GLY A 290 124.71 10.19 22.28
N ALA A 291 124.79 10.24 20.94
CA ALA A 291 126.05 10.35 20.22
C ALA A 291 126.75 11.70 20.49
N ALA A 292 126.01 12.81 20.45
CA ALA A 292 126.54 14.14 20.77
C ALA A 292 127.07 14.23 22.22
N GLN A 293 126.34 13.66 23.19
CA GLN A 293 126.76 13.57 24.59
C GLN A 293 128.08 12.77 24.74
N SER A 294 128.24 11.69 23.97
CA SER A 294 129.45 10.86 24.00
C SER A 294 130.68 11.62 23.46
N THR A 295 130.51 12.41 22.40
CA THR A 295 131.56 13.29 21.86
C THR A 295 131.95 14.39 22.85
N ALA A 296 130.98 15.00 23.55
CA ALA A 296 131.24 15.99 24.59
C ALA A 296 132.07 15.41 25.75
N ASN A 297 131.78 14.18 26.18
CA ASN A 297 132.55 13.47 27.21
C ASN A 297 134.01 13.21 26.77
N GLY A 298 134.25 12.93 25.48
CA GLY A 298 135.59 12.79 24.90
C GLY A 298 136.39 14.11 24.91
N ALA A 299 135.74 15.23 24.60
CA ALA A 299 136.34 16.56 24.70
C ALA A 299 136.73 16.91 26.14
N GLN A 300 135.87 16.60 27.12
CA GLN A 300 136.13 16.79 28.56
C GLN A 300 137.38 16.00 29.03
N SER A 301 137.51 14.74 28.60
CA SER A 301 138.68 13.89 28.91
C SER A 301 140.00 14.47 28.37
N THR A 302 139.95 15.02 27.16
CA THR A 302 141.10 15.66 26.51
C THR A 302 141.52 16.94 27.24
N ALA A 303 140.56 17.76 27.68
CA ALA A 303 140.83 18.94 28.51
C ALA A 303 141.48 18.59 29.86
N ASN A 304 141.02 17.53 30.53
CA ASN A 304 141.61 17.06 31.79
C ASN A 304 143.08 16.61 31.62
N SER A 305 143.41 16.00 30.47
CA SER A 305 144.78 15.58 30.14
C SER A 305 145.73 16.77 29.88
N ALA A 306 145.21 17.86 29.31
CA ALA A 306 145.95 19.10 29.13
C ALA A 306 146.31 19.79 30.46
N VAL A 307 145.38 19.79 31.43
CA VAL A 307 145.60 20.34 32.78
C VAL A 307 146.69 19.57 33.53
N ALA A 308 146.69 18.23 33.45
CA ALA A 308 147.73 17.40 34.07
C ALA A 308 149.14 17.66 33.49
N SER A 309 149.21 17.95 32.18
CA SER A 309 150.46 18.27 31.50
C SER A 309 151.03 19.63 31.95
N ALA A 310 150.16 20.62 32.21
CA ALA A 310 150.56 21.93 32.71
C ALA A 310 151.15 21.88 34.14
N ALA A 311 150.61 21.04 35.03
CA ALA A 311 151.10 20.86 36.39
C ALA A 311 152.55 20.30 36.43
N THR A 312 152.87 19.39 35.52
CA THR A 312 154.21 18.78 35.43
C THR A 312 155.27 19.80 35.00
N ALA A 313 154.93 20.71 34.08
CA ALA A 313 155.82 21.78 33.63
C ALA A 313 156.15 22.81 34.73
N GLN A 314 155.20 23.07 35.64
CA GLN A 314 155.38 24.02 36.75
C GLN A 314 156.42 23.54 37.78
N SER A 315 156.51 22.23 38.03
CA SER A 315 157.49 21.63 38.95
C SER A 315 158.93 21.81 38.48
N SER A 316 159.17 21.71 37.17
CA SER A 316 160.50 21.89 36.56
C SER A 316 161.02 23.32 36.67
N ALA A 317 160.13 24.32 36.70
CA ALA A 317 160.51 25.73 36.81
C ALA A 317 161.02 26.12 38.22
N LEU A 318 160.47 25.49 39.27
CA LEU A 318 160.82 25.79 40.67
C LEU A 318 162.22 25.27 41.05
N THR A 319 162.63 24.12 40.50
CA THR A 319 163.94 23.52 40.80
C THR A 319 165.12 24.36 40.27
N ALA A 320 164.95 25.04 39.14
CA ALA A 320 166.00 25.89 38.56
C ALA A 320 166.25 27.20 39.34
N GLN A 321 165.26 27.66 40.13
CA GLN A 321 165.33 28.91 40.89
C GLN A 321 166.21 28.80 42.15
N ALA A 322 166.36 27.59 42.72
CA ALA A 322 167.09 27.36 43.97
C ALA A 322 168.61 27.56 43.85
N THR A 323 169.22 27.22 42.71
CA THR A 323 170.68 27.27 42.50
C THR A 323 171.23 28.70 42.44
N ALA A 324 170.40 29.69 42.10
CA ALA A 324 170.80 31.09 41.96
C ALA A 324 170.93 31.85 43.30
N ALA A 325 170.30 31.37 44.38
CA ALA A 325 170.21 32.09 45.64
C ALA A 325 171.51 32.09 46.47
N THR A 326 172.31 31.02 46.39
CA THR A 326 173.46 30.78 47.29
C THR A 326 174.64 31.73 47.04
N ALA A 327 174.77 32.30 45.84
CA ALA A 327 175.88 33.20 45.49
C ALA A 327 175.72 34.65 46.02
N LEU A 328 174.50 35.04 46.43
CA LEU A 328 174.17 36.42 46.79
C LEU A 328 174.53 36.78 48.26
N ALA A 329 174.88 35.79 49.08
CA ALA A 329 175.00 35.94 50.54
C ALA A 329 176.27 36.65 51.04
N ASN A 330 177.33 36.79 50.23
CA ASN A 330 178.64 37.26 50.70
C ASN A 330 178.85 38.80 50.68
N SER A 331 177.87 39.59 50.22
CA SER A 331 178.07 41.02 49.92
C SER A 331 177.54 42.02 50.97
N GLY A 332 176.86 41.56 52.03
CA GLY A 332 176.00 42.44 52.84
C GLY A 332 176.66 43.27 53.95
N THR A 333 177.85 42.90 54.44
CA THR A 333 178.24 43.26 55.83
C THR A 333 179.22 44.42 55.99
N ALA A 334 179.64 45.12 54.92
CA ALA A 334 180.73 46.11 54.97
C ALA A 334 180.37 47.54 54.52
N GLN A 335 179.09 47.85 54.29
CA GLN A 335 178.63 49.15 53.77
C GLN A 335 178.21 50.15 54.87
N ALA A 336 178.97 50.30 55.96
CA ALA A 336 178.56 51.13 57.10
C ALA A 336 179.68 51.92 57.82
N THR A 337 180.90 51.95 57.29
CA THR A 337 181.99 52.81 57.83
C THR A 337 182.97 53.19 56.70
N ALA A 338 182.51 53.57 55.50
CA ALA A 338 181.59 54.68 55.22
C ALA A 338 182.08 56.02 55.76
N ASP A 339 181.97 57.02 54.87
CA ASP A 339 182.16 58.46 55.07
C ASP A 339 183.58 58.97 55.39
N THR A 340 183.95 60.05 54.68
CA THR A 340 185.08 60.98 54.96
C THR A 340 186.45 60.71 54.32
N ALA A 341 186.52 59.91 53.24
CA ALA A 341 187.60 60.02 52.25
C ALA A 341 186.96 60.14 50.86
N LEU A 342 186.64 61.33 50.33
CA LEU A 342 187.47 62.52 50.12
C LEU A 342 188.69 62.23 49.25
N ALA A 343 188.91 63.13 48.28
CA ALA A 343 189.95 63.15 47.26
C ALA A 343 189.71 62.30 45.99
N ASN A 344 189.54 63.04 44.90
CA ASN A 344 189.80 62.69 43.49
C ASN A 344 188.65 61.97 42.76
N SER A 345 187.73 62.72 42.12
CA SER A 345 187.92 63.45 40.84
C SER A 345 188.05 62.47 39.65
N GLY A 346 187.27 62.59 38.58
CA GLY A 346 186.61 63.79 38.04
C GLY A 346 187.08 64.13 36.62
N THR A 347 188.02 63.36 36.07
CA THR A 347 188.46 63.39 34.66
C THR A 347 188.44 61.97 34.10
N ALA A 348 187.82 61.63 32.97
CA ALA A 348 186.84 62.32 32.13
C ALA A 348 186.11 61.21 31.34
N GLN A 349 184.78 61.19 31.25
CA GLN A 349 184.05 61.80 30.13
C GLN A 349 184.55 61.42 28.71
N ALA A 350 184.58 60.11 28.41
CA ALA A 350 184.50 59.56 27.05
C ALA A 350 183.84 58.17 27.12
N ALA A 351 182.57 58.02 27.52
CA ALA A 351 181.33 58.52 26.90
C ALA A 351 180.86 57.74 25.65
N ALA A 352 179.53 57.71 25.51
CA ALA A 352 178.75 57.72 24.27
C ALA A 352 178.41 56.41 23.53
N ASN A 353 179.31 55.43 23.35
CA ASN A 353 179.08 54.36 22.36
C ASN A 353 179.21 52.95 22.96
N GLY A 354 178.21 52.08 23.02
CA GLY A 354 176.77 52.17 22.72
C GLY A 354 176.16 50.75 22.91
N ALA A 355 174.97 50.51 23.48
CA ALA A 355 173.66 51.14 23.28
C ALA A 355 172.95 50.79 21.94
N LEU A 356 173.46 49.87 21.11
CA LEU A 356 172.83 49.54 19.81
C LEU A 356 172.38 48.07 19.61
N ALA A 357 173.02 47.07 20.24
CA ALA A 357 172.80 45.66 19.88
C ALA A 357 171.60 44.95 20.54
N ALA A 358 170.76 45.67 21.30
CA ALA A 358 169.62 45.09 22.04
C ALA A 358 168.32 44.90 21.22
N ALA A 359 168.33 45.23 19.92
CA ALA A 359 167.09 45.37 19.13
C ALA A 359 166.71 44.15 18.24
N GLY A 360 167.63 43.22 17.95
CA GLY A 360 167.48 42.27 16.84
C GLY A 360 166.54 41.06 17.07
N SER A 361 166.74 40.30 18.14
CA SER A 361 166.07 39.00 18.30
C SER A 361 164.64 39.04 18.86
N ALA A 362 164.14 40.22 19.27
CA ALA A 362 162.74 40.40 19.67
C ALA A 362 161.74 40.17 18.50
N GLN A 363 162.22 40.07 17.26
CA GLN A 363 161.40 40.01 16.06
C GLN A 363 160.98 38.58 15.62
N GLY A 364 161.66 37.53 16.12
CA GLY A 364 161.38 36.14 15.71
C GLY A 364 160.05 35.59 16.25
N THR A 365 159.69 35.95 17.49
CA THR A 365 158.53 35.41 18.21
C THR A 365 157.18 35.95 17.70
N ALA A 366 157.19 37.06 16.96
CA ALA A 366 155.96 37.70 16.46
C ALA A 366 155.30 36.95 15.29
N ASN A 367 156.08 36.28 14.43
CA ASN A 367 155.57 35.74 13.17
C ASN A 367 154.77 34.45 13.33
N THR A 368 155.00 33.65 14.39
CA THR A 368 154.27 32.40 14.63
C THR A 368 152.87 32.65 15.22
N ALA A 369 152.66 33.77 15.91
CA ALA A 369 151.36 34.15 16.46
C ALA A 369 150.31 34.50 15.37
N LEU A 370 150.77 34.95 14.19
CA LEU A 370 149.88 35.34 13.09
C LEU A 370 149.26 34.13 12.35
N ALA A 371 149.94 32.97 12.35
CA ALA A 371 149.43 31.76 11.70
C ALA A 371 148.25 31.12 12.44
N ALA A 372 148.22 31.21 13.78
CA ALA A 372 147.13 30.68 14.60
C ALA A 372 145.81 31.46 14.44
N ALA A 373 145.90 32.76 14.11
CA ALA A 373 144.73 33.60 13.87
C ALA A 373 143.97 33.23 12.58
N ALA A 374 144.68 32.78 11.53
CA ALA A 374 144.08 32.39 10.27
C ALA A 374 143.22 31.12 10.38
N THR A 375 143.65 30.13 11.18
CA THR A 375 142.88 28.91 11.42
C THR A 375 141.61 29.18 12.23
N ALA A 376 141.65 30.09 13.20
CA ALA A 376 140.47 30.53 13.94
C ALA A 376 139.44 31.23 13.04
N GLN A 377 139.89 31.90 11.97
CA GLN A 377 139.02 32.57 11.00
C GLN A 377 138.32 31.58 10.05
N ALA A 378 138.94 30.43 9.75
CA ALA A 378 138.31 29.35 8.99
C ALA A 378 137.18 28.68 9.80
N SER A 379 137.40 28.34 11.07
CA SER A 379 136.37 27.77 11.94
C SER A 379 135.19 28.72 12.23
N ALA A 380 135.40 30.04 12.13
CA ALA A 380 134.31 31.02 12.15
C ALA A 380 133.47 31.01 10.85
N GLY A 381 134.07 30.68 9.70
CA GLY A 381 133.36 30.47 8.44
C GLY A 381 132.51 29.19 8.43
N ASP A 382 133.04 28.10 8.99
CA ASP A 382 132.29 26.85 9.17
C ASP A 382 131.10 27.05 10.12
N ALA A 383 131.28 27.84 11.19
CA ALA A 383 130.20 28.23 12.10
C ALA A 383 129.11 29.09 11.42
N ALA A 384 129.48 29.99 10.49
CA ALA A 384 128.53 30.75 9.69
C ALA A 384 127.77 29.87 8.68
N THR A 385 128.43 28.85 8.11
CA THR A 385 127.79 27.86 7.22
C THR A 385 126.81 26.97 8.01
N ALA A 386 127.17 26.55 9.22
CA ALA A 386 126.27 25.83 10.13
C ALA A 386 125.07 26.69 10.57
N ALA A 387 125.24 28.01 10.77
CA ALA A 387 124.15 28.93 11.07
C ALA A 387 123.17 29.07 9.89
N SER A 388 123.67 29.14 8.65
CA SER A 388 122.83 29.17 7.44
C SER A 388 122.05 27.85 7.24
N ALA A 389 122.66 26.70 7.50
CA ALA A 389 121.96 25.40 7.47
C ALA A 389 120.91 25.27 8.59
N ALA A 390 121.15 25.87 9.75
CA ALA A 390 120.15 25.98 10.82
C ALA A 390 118.99 26.91 10.44
N GLN A 391 119.25 28.00 9.71
CA GLN A 391 118.24 28.89 9.17
C GLN A 391 117.34 28.18 8.13
N GLU A 392 117.94 27.45 7.18
CA GLU A 392 117.20 26.66 6.16
C GLU A 392 116.36 25.53 6.80
N THR A 393 116.86 24.93 7.89
CA THR A 393 116.12 23.97 8.71
C THR A 393 114.94 24.64 9.45
N ALA A 394 115.13 25.87 9.96
CA ALA A 394 114.08 26.64 10.61
C ALA A 394 113.00 27.11 9.63
N ASP A 395 113.36 27.53 8.43
CA ASP A 395 112.42 27.91 7.37
C ASP A 395 111.64 26.69 6.86
N THR A 396 112.28 25.52 6.78
CA THR A 396 111.61 24.24 6.49
C THR A 396 110.62 23.86 7.61
N ALA A 397 111.00 24.04 8.87
CA ALA A 397 110.10 23.82 10.01
C ALA A 397 108.92 24.81 10.02
N LEU A 398 109.13 26.06 9.61
CA LEU A 398 108.08 27.08 9.47
C LEU A 398 107.11 26.75 8.32
N ALA A 399 107.62 26.24 7.19
CA ALA A 399 106.80 25.74 6.09
C ALA A 399 105.97 24.50 6.48
N GLN A 400 106.56 23.59 7.26
CA GLN A 400 105.84 22.43 7.83
C GLN A 400 104.78 22.87 8.85
N ALA A 401 105.08 23.87 9.69
CA ALA A 401 104.10 24.46 10.61
C ALA A 401 102.93 25.13 9.87
N SER A 402 103.20 25.87 8.79
CA SER A 402 102.16 26.46 7.92
C SER A 402 101.29 25.39 7.24
N THR A 403 101.89 24.28 6.80
CA THR A 403 101.17 23.13 6.23
C THR A 403 100.32 22.42 7.29
N ALA A 404 100.82 22.29 8.51
CA ALA A 404 100.06 21.75 9.64
C ALA A 404 98.90 22.69 10.04
N GLN A 405 99.10 24.01 10.02
CA GLN A 405 98.08 25.03 10.23
C GLN A 405 96.95 24.91 9.19
N GLY A 406 97.29 24.83 7.89
CA GLY A 406 96.32 24.64 6.81
C GLY A 406 95.56 23.31 6.90
N THR A 407 96.22 22.25 7.38
CA THR A 407 95.59 20.95 7.64
C THR A 407 94.63 21.02 8.84
N ALA A 408 94.99 21.76 9.90
CA ALA A 408 94.13 22.02 11.05
C ALA A 408 92.91 22.89 10.69
N ASP A 409 93.07 23.86 9.80
CA ASP A 409 91.97 24.68 9.27
C ASP A 409 91.02 23.90 8.36
N GLY A 410 91.56 22.99 7.54
CA GLY A 410 90.77 21.99 6.81
C GLY A 410 89.98 21.09 7.76
N ALA A 411 90.62 20.56 8.81
CA ALA A 411 89.98 19.73 9.83
C ALA A 411 88.88 20.50 10.60
N ARG A 412 89.11 21.78 10.93
CA ARG A 412 88.13 22.68 11.56
C ARG A 412 86.91 22.93 10.66
N THR A 413 87.14 23.09 9.35
CA THR A 413 86.06 23.28 8.36
C THR A 413 85.24 22.00 8.15
N THR A 414 85.90 20.84 8.13
CA THR A 414 85.24 19.52 8.11
C THR A 414 84.45 19.28 9.40
N ALA A 415 84.99 19.66 10.56
CA ALA A 415 84.29 19.56 11.85
C ALA A 415 83.07 20.48 11.92
N ALA A 416 83.15 21.72 11.40
CA ALA A 416 82.01 22.63 11.30
C ALA A 416 80.92 22.07 10.37
N THR A 417 81.31 21.46 9.24
CA THR A 417 80.39 20.78 8.32
C THR A 417 79.75 19.54 8.96
N ALA A 418 80.51 18.77 9.74
CA ALA A 418 79.98 17.65 10.52
C ALA A 418 79.00 18.11 11.59
N LEU A 419 79.25 19.25 12.25
CA LEU A 419 78.34 19.84 13.24
C LEU A 419 77.03 20.33 12.60
N ALA A 420 77.10 20.94 11.41
CA ALA A 420 75.93 21.34 10.64
C ALA A 420 75.10 20.12 10.17
N ASN A 421 75.77 19.06 9.73
CA ASN A 421 75.12 17.79 9.38
C ASN A 421 74.50 17.09 10.60
N ALA A 422 75.13 17.16 11.76
CA ALA A 422 74.56 16.66 13.03
C ALA A 422 73.32 17.46 13.44
N ALA A 423 73.33 18.79 13.29
CA ALA A 423 72.15 19.63 13.53
C ALA A 423 71.00 19.31 12.54
N ALA A 424 71.31 19.08 11.27
CA ALA A 424 70.32 18.65 10.27
C ALA A 424 69.79 17.22 10.53
N ALA A 425 70.60 16.33 11.11
CA ALA A 425 70.17 15.02 11.56
C ALA A 425 69.26 15.12 12.80
N GLN A 426 69.58 16.00 13.76
CA GLN A 426 68.75 16.27 14.94
C GLN A 426 67.38 16.82 14.53
N ALA A 427 67.32 17.83 13.64
CA ALA A 427 66.05 18.37 13.16
C ALA A 427 65.18 17.32 12.43
N LYS A 428 65.80 16.34 11.77
CA LYS A 428 65.09 15.18 11.17
C LYS A 428 64.63 14.17 12.22
N ALA A 429 65.39 13.98 13.31
CA ALA A 429 64.97 13.17 14.44
C ALA A 429 63.77 13.79 15.16
N ASP A 430 63.77 15.11 15.38
CA ASP A 430 62.67 15.85 16.03
C ASP A 430 61.39 15.83 15.17
N LEU A 431 61.53 15.95 13.84
CA LEU A 431 60.44 15.71 12.89
C LEU A 431 59.94 14.25 12.93
N GLY A 432 60.85 13.29 13.06
CA GLY A 432 60.53 11.86 13.23
C GLY A 432 59.75 11.58 14.52
N VAL A 433 60.12 12.21 15.64
CA VAL A 433 59.37 12.14 16.90
C VAL A 433 57.98 12.77 16.73
N THR A 434 57.87 13.89 16.03
CA THR A 434 56.57 14.55 15.75
C THR A 434 55.66 13.68 14.87
N LEU A 435 56.20 13.02 13.83
CA LEU A 435 55.46 12.05 13.04
C LEU A 435 55.11 10.81 13.86
N ALA A 436 55.98 10.33 14.74
CA ALA A 436 55.70 9.19 15.63
C ALA A 436 54.56 9.50 16.61
N SER A 437 54.52 10.70 17.21
CA SER A 437 53.40 11.15 18.05
C SER A 437 52.09 11.30 17.25
N SER A 438 52.17 11.77 16.00
CA SER A 438 51.01 11.88 15.09
C SER A 438 50.49 10.50 14.65
N ALA A 439 51.41 9.56 14.40
CA ALA A 439 51.10 8.17 14.08
C ALA A 439 50.54 7.43 15.30
N GLN A 440 51.04 7.70 16.50
CA GLN A 440 50.50 7.18 17.75
C GLN A 440 49.06 7.71 18.00
N THR A 441 48.82 9.02 17.82
CA THR A 441 47.47 9.59 17.92
C THR A 441 46.51 8.96 16.90
N THR A 442 46.99 8.69 15.68
CA THR A 442 46.22 7.98 14.64
C THR A 442 46.01 6.50 14.98
N ALA A 443 46.99 5.84 15.60
CA ALA A 443 46.89 4.46 16.06
C ALA A 443 45.94 4.32 17.26
N GLU A 444 45.90 5.29 18.17
CA GLU A 444 44.95 5.37 19.29
C GLU A 444 43.53 5.70 18.80
N ALA A 445 43.38 6.43 17.69
CA ALA A 445 42.09 6.58 17.00
C ALA A 445 41.66 5.28 16.30
N ALA A 446 42.58 4.60 15.60
CA ALA A 446 42.33 3.30 14.98
C ALA A 446 42.07 2.18 16.01
N GLN A 447 42.68 2.25 17.19
CA GLN A 447 42.38 1.35 18.31
C GLN A 447 41.03 1.65 18.95
N ARG A 448 40.57 2.90 19.03
CA ARG A 448 39.21 3.20 19.50
C ARG A 448 38.15 2.70 18.51
N GLN A 449 38.33 2.97 17.22
CA GLN A 449 37.42 2.46 16.20
C GLN A 449 37.49 0.93 16.05
N GLY A 450 38.68 0.36 16.24
CA GLY A 450 38.89 -1.09 16.34
C GLY A 450 38.30 -1.69 17.62
N ALA A 451 38.24 -0.96 18.73
CA ALA A 451 37.61 -1.39 19.96
C ALA A 451 36.09 -1.33 19.89
N GLU A 452 35.51 -0.31 19.24
CA GLU A 452 34.07 -0.25 18.94
C GLU A 452 33.64 -1.42 18.02
N VAL A 453 34.39 -1.67 16.94
CA VAL A 453 34.14 -2.82 16.06
C VAL A 453 34.43 -4.17 16.76
N ALA A 454 35.40 -4.23 17.68
CA ALA A 454 35.64 -5.43 18.49
C ALA A 454 34.55 -5.65 19.54
N GLU A 455 33.98 -4.60 20.15
CA GLU A 455 32.78 -4.69 21.01
C GLU A 455 31.58 -5.18 20.19
N ASP A 456 31.33 -4.64 19.00
CA ASP A 456 30.24 -5.11 18.13
C ASP A 456 30.45 -6.56 17.68
N VAL A 457 31.68 -6.96 17.33
CA VAL A 457 32.00 -8.34 16.94
C VAL A 457 31.99 -9.29 18.14
N VAL A 458 32.37 -8.86 19.34
CA VAL A 458 32.28 -9.66 20.58
C VAL A 458 30.85 -9.73 21.11
N ASN A 459 30.02 -8.70 20.93
CA ASN A 459 28.58 -8.75 21.18
C ASN A 459 27.89 -9.65 20.15
N LEU A 460 28.29 -9.62 18.88
CA LEU A 460 27.77 -10.54 17.86
C LEU A 460 28.22 -11.98 18.12
N ALA A 461 29.47 -12.21 18.51
CA ALA A 461 30.01 -13.53 18.83
C ALA A 461 29.44 -14.11 20.14
N SER A 462 29.31 -13.31 21.20
CA SER A 462 28.67 -13.76 22.45
C SER A 462 27.19 -14.05 22.28
N ARG A 463 26.48 -13.28 21.43
CA ARG A 463 25.11 -13.58 20.99
C ARG A 463 25.00 -14.81 20.10
N VAL A 464 26.09 -15.28 19.49
CA VAL A 464 26.18 -16.56 18.76
C VAL A 464 26.50 -17.71 19.72
N ASP A 465 27.42 -17.55 20.67
CA ASP A 465 27.79 -18.61 21.62
C ASP A 465 26.72 -18.91 22.67
N THR A 466 25.82 -17.97 23.00
CA THR A 466 24.61 -18.27 23.79
C THR A 466 23.61 -19.18 23.07
N LEU A 467 23.78 -19.45 21.77
CA LEU A 467 22.86 -20.29 20.98
C LEU A 467 23.24 -21.77 20.99
N SER A 468 24.46 -22.11 21.42
CA SER A 468 25.06 -23.44 21.25
C SER A 468 24.50 -24.56 22.13
N ASN A 469 23.49 -24.28 22.97
CA ASN A 469 22.68 -25.30 23.67
C ASN A 469 21.16 -25.19 23.44
N SER A 470 20.67 -24.16 22.72
CA SER A 470 19.23 -23.90 22.55
C SER A 470 18.77 -23.56 21.14
N SER A 471 19.66 -23.22 20.18
CA SER A 471 19.31 -22.83 18.81
C SER A 471 18.23 -21.73 18.70
N SER A 472 18.18 -20.79 19.64
CA SER A 472 17.27 -19.64 19.59
C SER A 472 17.82 -18.49 18.73
N VAL A 473 17.07 -17.41 18.54
CA VAL A 473 17.49 -16.20 17.82
C VAL A 473 16.99 -14.97 18.58
N ALA A 474 17.88 -14.14 19.13
CA ALA A 474 17.52 -12.87 19.77
C ALA A 474 18.14 -11.68 19.01
N LEU A 475 17.30 -10.79 18.46
CA LEU A 475 17.72 -9.65 17.65
C LEU A 475 16.93 -8.37 17.95
N GLY A 476 17.50 -7.49 18.76
CA GLY A 476 16.94 -6.20 19.12
C GLY A 476 17.33 -5.80 20.55
N SER A 477 17.26 -4.51 20.87
CA SER A 477 17.48 -4.06 22.25
C SER A 477 16.36 -4.63 23.15
N GLY A 478 16.74 -5.32 24.22
CA GLY A 478 15.80 -6.01 25.10
C GLY A 478 15.09 -7.23 24.47
N ALA A 479 15.53 -7.73 23.32
CA ALA A 479 14.98 -8.96 22.74
C ALA A 479 15.40 -10.20 23.57
N ALA A 480 14.45 -11.03 23.97
CA ALA A 480 14.65 -12.16 24.88
C ALA A 480 14.08 -13.47 24.28
N ALA A 481 14.94 -14.27 23.64
CA ALA A 481 14.60 -15.60 23.14
C ALA A 481 15.03 -16.69 24.13
N THR A 482 14.30 -16.80 25.25
CA THR A 482 14.65 -17.70 26.37
C THR A 482 14.21 -19.15 26.13
N GLY A 483 13.22 -19.36 25.27
CA GLY A 483 12.72 -20.69 24.92
C GLY A 483 13.68 -21.48 24.04
N MET A 484 13.68 -22.81 24.17
CA MET A 484 14.45 -23.70 23.30
C MET A 484 13.96 -23.56 21.85
N ARG A 485 14.84 -23.26 20.89
CA ARG A 485 14.54 -23.01 19.47
C ARG A 485 13.60 -21.82 19.22
N SER A 486 13.51 -20.89 20.16
CA SER A 486 12.66 -19.69 20.06
C SER A 486 13.29 -18.57 19.20
N VAL A 487 12.47 -17.67 18.69
CA VAL A 487 12.88 -16.52 17.87
C VAL A 487 12.28 -15.24 18.47
N ALA A 488 13.10 -14.26 18.83
CA ALA A 488 12.69 -12.94 19.29
C ALA A 488 13.43 -11.85 18.48
N ILE A 489 12.70 -11.10 17.65
CA ILE A 489 13.26 -10.09 16.73
C ILE A 489 12.49 -8.78 16.90
N GLY A 490 13.08 -7.78 17.55
CA GLY A 490 12.46 -6.47 17.78
C GLY A 490 12.82 -5.86 19.13
N HIS A 491 12.54 -4.58 19.32
CA HIS A 491 12.77 -3.91 20.61
C HIS A 491 11.82 -4.47 21.68
N GLY A 492 12.36 -5.09 22.72
CA GLY A 492 11.56 -5.71 23.80
C GLY A 492 10.76 -6.95 23.38
N ALA A 493 11.06 -7.57 22.23
CA ALA A 493 10.41 -8.81 21.81
C ALA A 493 10.80 -9.98 22.74
N SER A 494 9.84 -10.69 23.31
CA SER A 494 10.07 -11.85 24.19
C SER A 494 9.46 -13.12 23.60
N ALA A 495 10.25 -14.19 23.58
CA ALA A 495 9.86 -15.54 23.17
C ALA A 495 10.25 -16.54 24.28
N GLY A 496 9.29 -16.86 25.14
CA GLY A 496 9.51 -17.46 26.46
C GLY A 496 9.73 -18.97 26.47
N ASP A 497 8.82 -19.69 25.80
CA ASP A 497 8.71 -21.16 25.81
C ASP A 497 9.28 -21.80 24.51
N GLY A 498 9.32 -23.13 24.47
CA GLY A 498 9.84 -23.91 23.34
C GLY A 498 9.24 -23.49 21.99
N MET A 499 10.09 -23.34 20.96
CA MET A 499 9.73 -23.00 19.59
C MET A 499 8.88 -21.71 19.41
N ALA A 500 8.77 -20.85 20.43
CA ALA A 500 8.01 -19.61 20.34
C ALA A 500 8.64 -18.60 19.38
N VAL A 501 7.83 -17.80 18.68
CA VAL A 501 8.26 -16.78 17.70
C VAL A 501 7.66 -15.43 18.05
N SER A 502 8.48 -14.40 18.20
CA SER A 502 8.11 -13.05 18.60
C SER A 502 8.82 -12.05 17.66
N ILE A 503 8.09 -11.36 16.78
CA ILE A 503 8.69 -10.53 15.72
C ILE A 503 8.01 -9.15 15.63
N GLY A 504 8.73 -8.11 16.04
CA GLY A 504 8.33 -6.71 16.11
C GLY A 504 8.46 -6.16 17.53
N ALA A 505 8.08 -4.91 17.78
CA ALA A 505 8.31 -4.28 19.08
C ALA A 505 7.31 -4.78 20.16
N GLY A 506 7.78 -4.90 21.41
CA GLY A 506 6.95 -5.21 22.58
C GLY A 506 6.19 -6.55 22.59
N ASN A 507 6.36 -7.42 21.58
CA ASN A 507 5.64 -8.68 21.47
C ASN A 507 6.04 -9.69 22.57
N LEU A 508 5.07 -10.46 23.05
CA LEU A 508 5.23 -11.41 24.14
C LEU A 508 4.64 -12.78 23.75
N ALA A 509 5.48 -13.66 23.17
CA ALA A 509 5.14 -15.04 22.81
C ALA A 509 5.62 -16.01 23.91
N GLN A 510 4.77 -16.34 24.87
CA GLN A 510 5.14 -17.09 26.09
C GLN A 510 4.65 -18.53 26.13
N GLY A 511 3.81 -18.96 25.18
CA GLY A 511 3.39 -20.37 25.10
C GLY A 511 4.31 -21.21 24.23
N ASP A 512 4.48 -22.49 24.56
CA ASP A 512 5.18 -23.47 23.72
C ASP A 512 4.56 -23.52 22.30
N GLY A 513 5.35 -23.19 21.29
CA GLY A 513 4.97 -23.01 19.89
C GLY A 513 4.15 -21.74 19.57
N ALA A 514 4.06 -20.77 20.49
CA ALA A 514 3.29 -19.54 20.27
C ALA A 514 3.96 -18.57 19.28
N VAL A 515 3.18 -17.79 18.56
CA VAL A 515 3.64 -16.84 17.54
C VAL A 515 3.02 -15.46 17.80
N ALA A 516 3.82 -14.43 18.06
CA ALA A 516 3.41 -13.03 18.20
C ALA A 516 4.14 -12.16 17.17
N ILE A 517 3.44 -11.51 16.24
CA ILE A 517 4.07 -10.73 15.16
C ILE A 517 3.37 -9.38 14.99
N GLY A 518 4.14 -8.28 15.06
CA GLY A 518 3.67 -6.90 14.89
C GLY A 518 4.07 -5.99 16.06
N ASP A 519 3.19 -5.13 16.56
CA ASP A 519 3.55 -4.14 17.60
C ASP A 519 2.32 -3.66 18.40
N PRO A 520 2.25 -3.91 19.72
CA PRO A 520 2.71 -5.09 20.45
C PRO A 520 1.63 -6.19 20.46
N ASN A 521 1.99 -7.47 20.57
CA ASN A 521 1.03 -8.58 20.64
C ASN A 521 1.35 -9.54 21.79
N LEU A 522 0.33 -10.17 22.36
CA LEU A 522 0.41 -11.09 23.48
C LEU A 522 -0.07 -12.50 23.07
N ALA A 523 0.85 -13.45 22.90
CA ALA A 523 0.54 -14.85 22.59
C ALA A 523 1.04 -15.78 23.71
N THR A 524 0.19 -16.08 24.70
CA THR A 524 0.58 -16.86 25.89
C THR A 524 0.05 -18.29 25.90
N GLY A 525 -0.92 -18.62 25.04
CA GLY A 525 -1.40 -20.00 24.91
C GLY A 525 -0.41 -20.87 24.15
N ARG A 526 -0.30 -22.16 24.51
CA ARG A 526 0.48 -23.13 23.73
C ARG A 526 -0.03 -23.17 22.29
N GLY A 527 0.85 -22.96 21.31
CA GLY A 527 0.52 -22.90 19.89
C GLY A 527 -0.40 -21.72 19.50
N ALA A 528 -0.54 -20.70 20.35
CA ALA A 528 -1.36 -19.54 20.06
C ALA A 528 -0.70 -18.61 19.04
N VAL A 529 -1.48 -17.91 18.22
CA VAL A 529 -1.00 -16.99 17.18
C VAL A 529 -1.64 -15.61 17.36
N ALA A 530 -0.84 -14.56 17.52
CA ALA A 530 -1.26 -13.17 17.55
C ALA A 530 -0.54 -12.37 16.44
N LEU A 531 -1.27 -11.73 15.53
CA LEU A 531 -0.70 -11.04 14.36
C LEU A 531 -1.37 -9.69 14.10
N GLY A 532 -0.59 -8.60 14.19
CA GLY A 532 -1.00 -7.23 13.91
C GLY A 532 -0.62 -6.26 15.03
N ALA A 533 -1.55 -5.45 15.53
CA ALA A 533 -1.33 -4.54 16.66
C ALA A 533 -2.25 -4.88 17.85
N ASP A 534 -1.74 -4.73 19.07
CA ASP A 534 -2.46 -4.91 20.35
C ASP A 534 -3.28 -6.23 20.51
N ASN A 535 -2.97 -7.28 19.74
CA ASN A 535 -3.74 -8.52 19.76
C ASN A 535 -3.37 -9.42 20.96
N THR A 536 -4.35 -10.14 21.49
CA THR A 536 -4.22 -11.03 22.64
C THR A 536 -4.74 -12.43 22.33
N ALA A 537 -3.84 -13.42 22.22
CA ALA A 537 -4.14 -14.84 22.04
C ALA A 537 -3.66 -15.65 23.26
N THR A 538 -4.55 -15.87 24.24
CA THR A 538 -4.20 -16.50 25.53
C THR A 538 -4.65 -17.96 25.64
N GLY A 539 -5.63 -18.39 24.85
CA GLY A 539 -6.09 -19.78 24.82
C GLY A 539 -5.12 -20.73 24.12
N THR A 540 -5.10 -22.00 24.51
CA THR A 540 -4.28 -23.03 23.82
C THR A 540 -4.76 -23.19 22.38
N GLY A 541 -3.87 -23.02 21.39
CA GLY A 541 -4.21 -23.03 19.97
C GLY A 541 -5.07 -21.86 19.50
N ALA A 542 -5.21 -20.80 20.30
CA ALA A 542 -6.03 -19.64 19.96
C ALA A 542 -5.36 -18.75 18.91
N ILE A 543 -6.13 -18.12 18.03
CA ILE A 543 -5.62 -17.27 16.95
C ILE A 543 -6.31 -15.90 17.01
N ALA A 544 -5.53 -14.82 17.16
CA ALA A 544 -5.99 -13.43 17.17
C ALA A 544 -5.30 -12.63 16.04
N LEU A 545 -6.07 -12.15 15.06
CA LEU A 545 -5.57 -11.44 13.88
C LEU A 545 -6.23 -10.05 13.78
N GLY A 546 -5.43 -8.98 13.61
CA GLY A 546 -5.93 -7.63 13.32
C GLY A 546 -5.36 -6.55 14.21
N ASP A 547 -6.25 -5.71 14.75
CA ASP A 547 -5.94 -4.62 15.68
C ASP A 547 -6.80 -4.81 16.94
N THR A 548 -6.18 -4.96 18.10
CA THR A 548 -6.86 -5.18 19.38
C THR A 548 -7.81 -6.41 19.33
N SER A 549 -7.46 -7.45 18.57
CA SER A 549 -8.22 -8.71 18.48
C SER A 549 -7.91 -9.63 19.67
N ILE A 550 -8.91 -10.33 20.18
CA ILE A 550 -8.86 -11.05 21.45
C ILE A 550 -9.37 -12.49 21.27
N ALA A 551 -8.50 -13.49 21.44
CA ALA A 551 -8.83 -14.91 21.42
C ALA A 551 -8.40 -15.57 22.75
N GLN A 552 -9.34 -15.73 23.68
CA GLN A 552 -9.06 -16.21 25.04
C GLN A 552 -9.39 -17.69 25.27
N GLY A 553 -10.40 -18.21 24.58
CA GLY A 553 -10.77 -19.63 24.69
C GLY A 553 -9.75 -20.57 24.04
N ALA A 554 -9.64 -21.79 24.55
CA ALA A 554 -8.90 -22.86 23.87
C ALA A 554 -9.48 -23.09 22.46
N SER A 555 -8.62 -23.16 21.44
CA SER A 555 -8.98 -23.25 20.03
C SER A 555 -9.88 -22.10 19.52
N ALA A 556 -9.90 -20.95 20.20
CA ALA A 556 -10.68 -19.79 19.77
C ALA A 556 -10.03 -19.06 18.58
N PHE A 557 -10.82 -18.46 17.69
CA PHE A 557 -10.34 -17.73 16.52
C PHE A 557 -11.00 -16.35 16.43
N ALA A 558 -10.24 -15.27 16.57
CA ALA A 558 -10.71 -13.89 16.46
C ALA A 558 -9.97 -13.16 15.33
N ALA A 559 -10.68 -12.69 14.30
CA ALA A 559 -10.07 -11.96 13.19
C ALA A 559 -10.87 -10.69 12.83
N GLY A 560 -10.21 -9.54 12.94
CA GLY A 560 -10.79 -8.22 12.71
C GLY A 560 -10.45 -7.26 13.85
N GLN A 561 -10.55 -5.95 13.59
CA GLN A 561 -10.34 -4.93 14.62
C GLN A 561 -11.35 -5.12 15.77
N LEU A 562 -10.89 -5.21 17.02
CA LEU A 562 -11.74 -5.46 18.20
C LEU A 562 -12.57 -6.77 18.14
N ALA A 563 -12.20 -7.76 17.30
CA ALA A 563 -12.85 -9.07 17.31
C ALA A 563 -12.55 -9.81 18.63
N SER A 564 -13.55 -10.51 19.19
CA SER A 564 -13.44 -11.14 20.51
C SER A 564 -14.03 -12.55 20.53
N ALA A 565 -13.18 -13.57 20.55
CA ALA A 565 -13.54 -14.96 20.76
C ALA A 565 -13.16 -15.37 22.19
N ALA A 566 -14.11 -15.22 23.12
CA ALA A 566 -13.85 -15.27 24.56
C ALA A 566 -13.97 -16.69 25.16
N ALA A 567 -14.73 -17.59 24.52
CA ALA A 567 -15.00 -18.94 25.01
C ALA A 567 -14.31 -20.03 24.19
N ASP A 568 -14.17 -21.23 24.73
CA ASP A 568 -13.47 -22.35 24.07
C ASP A 568 -14.16 -22.74 22.76
N GLY A 569 -13.37 -22.88 21.69
CA GLY A 569 -13.83 -23.15 20.32
C GLY A 569 -14.64 -22.03 19.69
N ALA A 570 -14.71 -20.84 20.30
CA ALA A 570 -15.45 -19.71 19.75
C ALA A 570 -14.76 -19.09 18.53
N ILE A 571 -15.52 -18.60 17.57
CA ILE A 571 -15.01 -17.99 16.33
C ILE A 571 -15.66 -16.62 16.14
N ALA A 572 -14.87 -15.55 16.06
CA ALA A 572 -15.31 -14.18 15.82
C ALA A 572 -14.63 -13.60 14.56
N LEU A 573 -15.40 -13.31 13.52
CA LEU A 573 -14.90 -12.82 12.22
C LEU A 573 -15.55 -11.48 11.86
N GLY A 574 -14.76 -10.41 11.80
CA GLY A 574 -15.19 -9.06 11.46
C GLY A 574 -14.97 -8.05 12.58
N GLY A 575 -14.96 -6.76 12.23
CA GLY A 575 -14.70 -5.68 13.18
C GLY A 575 -15.73 -5.64 14.33
N GLY A 576 -15.29 -5.76 15.57
CA GLY A 576 -16.17 -5.81 16.75
C GLY A 576 -17.07 -7.05 16.84
N ALA A 577 -16.80 -8.12 16.07
CA ALA A 577 -17.52 -9.39 16.22
C ALA A 577 -17.20 -10.02 17.58
N SER A 578 -18.20 -10.53 18.29
CA SER A 578 -18.04 -11.13 19.62
C SER A 578 -18.69 -12.52 19.70
N ALA A 579 -17.90 -13.53 20.05
CA ALA A 579 -18.32 -14.90 20.28
C ALA A 579 -17.96 -15.29 21.72
N SER A 580 -18.96 -15.33 22.59
CA SER A 580 -18.82 -15.53 24.04
C SER A 580 -19.52 -16.77 24.57
N GLY A 581 -20.30 -17.48 23.74
CA GLY A 581 -20.78 -18.83 24.04
C GLY A 581 -19.74 -19.90 23.67
N LEU A 582 -19.75 -21.02 24.39
CA LEU A 582 -18.90 -22.19 24.12
C LEU A 582 -19.14 -22.71 22.70
N ARG A 583 -18.08 -22.84 21.88
CA ARG A 583 -18.16 -23.28 20.47
C ARG A 583 -19.13 -22.44 19.61
N SER A 584 -19.34 -21.17 19.98
CA SER A 584 -20.19 -20.24 19.22
C SER A 584 -19.42 -19.56 18.08
N VAL A 585 -20.13 -19.07 17.07
CA VAL A 585 -19.55 -18.49 15.85
C VAL A 585 -20.27 -17.17 15.54
N ALA A 586 -19.54 -16.06 15.49
CA ALA A 586 -20.01 -14.73 15.13
C ALA A 586 -19.31 -14.25 13.86
N ILE A 587 -20.04 -14.07 12.75
CA ILE A 587 -19.48 -13.67 11.46
C ILE A 587 -20.18 -12.39 10.97
N GLY A 588 -19.42 -11.30 10.84
CA GLY A 588 -19.89 -9.98 10.43
C GLY A 588 -19.55 -8.93 11.47
N ALA A 589 -19.34 -7.68 11.02
CA ALA A 589 -19.00 -6.58 11.93
C ALA A 589 -20.11 -6.34 12.97
N GLY A 590 -19.73 -6.26 14.25
CA GLY A 590 -20.67 -6.12 15.37
C GLY A 590 -21.61 -7.32 15.62
N SER A 591 -21.36 -8.48 15.00
CA SER A 591 -22.12 -9.72 15.28
C SER A 591 -21.86 -10.21 16.71
N GLN A 592 -22.87 -10.80 17.37
CA GLN A 592 -22.79 -11.23 18.78
C GLN A 592 -23.39 -12.63 18.97
N ALA A 593 -22.53 -13.63 19.19
CA ALA A 593 -22.90 -15.01 19.49
C ALA A 593 -22.70 -15.31 20.98
N THR A 594 -23.77 -15.15 21.77
CA THR A 594 -23.72 -15.17 23.25
C THR A 594 -24.19 -16.48 23.88
N ARG A 595 -24.64 -17.45 23.09
CA ARG A 595 -25.08 -18.78 23.54
C ARG A 595 -24.15 -19.86 23.01
N ASP A 596 -24.02 -20.93 23.78
CA ASP A 596 -23.25 -22.11 23.39
C ASP A 596 -23.77 -22.70 22.07
N GLU A 597 -22.86 -23.18 21.23
CA GLU A 597 -23.11 -23.76 19.89
C GLU A 597 -23.85 -22.84 18.90
N GLN A 598 -24.07 -21.56 19.25
CA GLN A 598 -24.81 -20.63 18.40
C GLN A 598 -23.95 -20.12 17.24
N ILE A 599 -24.45 -20.22 16.02
CA ILE A 599 -23.92 -19.51 14.85
C ILE A 599 -24.75 -18.25 14.61
N VAL A 600 -24.08 -17.10 14.53
CA VAL A 600 -24.64 -15.79 14.20
C VAL A 600 -23.94 -15.27 12.95
N LEU A 601 -24.72 -15.06 11.91
CA LEU A 601 -24.31 -14.35 10.70
C LEU A 601 -24.89 -12.94 10.81
N GLY A 602 -24.08 -11.90 10.64
CA GLY A 602 -24.49 -10.51 10.66
C GLY A 602 -24.94 -9.96 12.03
N SER A 603 -25.59 -8.82 11.96
CA SER A 603 -26.23 -8.10 13.07
C SER A 603 -27.74 -7.98 12.83
N ALA A 604 -28.48 -7.38 13.78
CA ALA A 604 -29.93 -7.21 13.69
C ALA A 604 -30.42 -6.41 12.45
N THR A 605 -29.54 -5.67 11.77
CA THR A 605 -29.85 -4.90 10.54
C THR A 605 -29.30 -5.54 9.26
N SER A 606 -28.65 -6.69 9.35
CA SER A 606 -28.01 -7.34 8.21
C SER A 606 -29.01 -8.05 7.29
N THR A 607 -28.80 -7.95 5.98
CA THR A 607 -29.51 -8.71 4.95
C THR A 607 -28.68 -9.90 4.50
N TYR A 608 -29.33 -11.02 4.16
CA TYR A 608 -28.66 -12.28 3.80
C TYR A 608 -29.04 -12.71 2.38
N THR A 609 -28.03 -12.95 1.54
CA THR A 609 -28.21 -13.40 0.15
C THR A 609 -27.41 -14.67 -0.09
N ALA A 610 -28.09 -15.78 -0.38
CA ALA A 610 -27.48 -17.06 -0.71
C ALA A 610 -27.87 -17.49 -2.13
N ALA A 611 -27.16 -16.94 -3.13
CA ALA A 611 -27.50 -17.07 -4.56
C ALA A 611 -27.70 -18.52 -5.05
N GLY A 612 -27.02 -19.49 -4.44
CA GLY A 612 -27.11 -20.91 -4.81
C GLY A 612 -28.44 -21.60 -4.45
N ILE A 613 -29.22 -21.07 -3.49
CA ILE A 613 -30.44 -21.76 -2.98
C ILE A 613 -31.48 -21.96 -4.10
N ALA A 614 -31.62 -21.00 -5.02
CA ALA A 614 -32.57 -21.09 -6.13
C ALA A 614 -32.00 -21.80 -7.38
N SER A 615 -30.80 -22.38 -7.32
CA SER A 615 -30.17 -23.03 -8.47
C SER A 615 -30.80 -24.38 -8.85
N SER A 616 -30.64 -24.80 -10.10
CA SER A 616 -31.01 -26.14 -10.56
C SER A 616 -30.21 -27.24 -9.85
N ALA A 617 -28.91 -27.02 -9.63
CA ALA A 617 -28.05 -27.93 -8.90
C ALA A 617 -28.52 -28.15 -7.44
N SER A 618 -28.92 -27.07 -6.74
CA SER A 618 -29.48 -27.18 -5.39
C SER A 618 -30.76 -28.01 -5.36
N ARG A 619 -31.68 -27.82 -6.32
CA ARG A 619 -32.89 -28.66 -6.45
C ARG A 619 -32.57 -30.12 -6.77
N GLN A 620 -31.59 -30.40 -7.62
CA GLN A 620 -31.20 -31.76 -7.97
C GLN A 620 -30.48 -32.51 -6.83
N ALA A 621 -29.84 -31.78 -5.91
CA ALA A 621 -29.21 -32.34 -4.72
C ALA A 621 -30.20 -32.66 -3.58
N GLN A 622 -31.46 -32.23 -3.67
CA GLN A 622 -32.49 -32.57 -2.68
C GLN A 622 -32.88 -34.05 -2.81
N SER A 623 -33.06 -34.70 -1.65
CA SER A 623 -33.50 -36.09 -1.56
C SER A 623 -34.46 -36.26 -0.39
N GLY A 624 -35.41 -37.22 -0.52
CA GLY A 624 -36.53 -37.36 0.42
C GLY A 624 -37.60 -36.27 0.28
N SER A 625 -38.56 -36.23 1.20
CA SER A 625 -39.55 -35.15 1.28
C SER A 625 -38.90 -33.85 1.73
N THR A 626 -39.31 -32.75 1.12
CA THR A 626 -38.85 -31.40 1.49
C THR A 626 -39.65 -30.85 2.68
N GLN A 627 -39.03 -29.98 3.46
CA GLN A 627 -39.64 -29.31 4.61
C GLN A 627 -39.53 -27.80 4.47
N PHE A 628 -40.43 -27.05 5.11
CA PHE A 628 -40.26 -25.61 5.27
C PHE A 628 -39.29 -25.32 6.42
N VAL A 629 -38.31 -24.45 6.19
CA VAL A 629 -37.51 -23.86 7.27
C VAL A 629 -38.28 -22.65 7.81
N THR A 630 -38.45 -22.60 9.13
CA THR A 630 -39.07 -21.51 9.88
C THR A 630 -38.03 -20.79 10.72
N SER A 631 -38.33 -19.55 11.10
CA SER A 631 -37.55 -18.77 12.05
C SER A 631 -38.45 -18.22 13.16
N ASP A 632 -37.92 -18.12 14.38
CA ASP A 632 -38.54 -17.33 15.45
C ASP A 632 -38.06 -15.86 15.43
N ALA A 633 -38.65 -15.03 16.29
CA ALA A 633 -38.26 -13.62 16.43
C ALA A 633 -36.84 -13.41 16.99
N ARG A 634 -36.12 -14.47 17.38
CA ARG A 634 -34.72 -14.45 17.82
C ARG A 634 -33.77 -15.02 16.76
N GLY A 635 -34.27 -15.36 15.57
CA GLY A 635 -33.49 -15.92 14.47
C GLY A 635 -33.11 -17.40 14.64
N ASN A 636 -33.72 -18.13 15.57
CA ASN A 636 -33.51 -19.57 15.68
C ASN A 636 -34.21 -20.27 14.49
N LEU A 637 -33.49 -21.09 13.73
CA LEU A 637 -34.02 -21.83 12.59
C LEU A 637 -34.45 -23.24 13.00
N ALA A 638 -35.60 -23.69 12.51
CA ALA A 638 -36.10 -25.06 12.66
C ALA A 638 -36.79 -25.52 11.38
N THR A 639 -36.88 -26.83 11.15
CA THR A 639 -37.80 -27.35 10.14
C THR A 639 -39.21 -27.47 10.72
N SER A 640 -40.21 -27.24 9.87
CA SER A 640 -41.62 -27.47 10.21
C SER A 640 -41.98 -28.92 9.97
N ASP A 641 -42.81 -29.49 10.86
CA ASP A 641 -43.48 -30.79 10.64
C ASP A 641 -44.46 -30.73 9.46
N LEU A 642 -44.87 -29.53 9.04
CA LEU A 642 -45.62 -29.29 7.81
C LEU A 642 -44.65 -29.10 6.63
N GLY A 643 -44.79 -29.91 5.58
CA GLY A 643 -44.05 -29.80 4.33
C GLY A 643 -44.96 -29.49 3.13
N PRO A 644 -44.39 -29.33 1.91
CA PRO A 644 -45.17 -29.14 0.69
C PRO A 644 -46.13 -30.30 0.40
N ASP A 645 -45.78 -31.52 0.81
CA ASP A 645 -46.64 -32.71 0.69
C ASP A 645 -47.88 -32.60 1.60
N SER A 646 -47.73 -32.04 2.81
CA SER A 646 -48.86 -31.76 3.73
C SER A 646 -49.87 -30.78 3.11
N ILE A 647 -49.39 -29.78 2.36
CA ILE A 647 -50.25 -28.84 1.63
C ILE A 647 -51.00 -29.56 0.50
N ARG A 648 -50.35 -30.48 -0.22
CA ARG A 648 -51.01 -31.28 -1.26
C ARG A 648 -52.11 -32.16 -0.67
N THR A 649 -51.84 -32.87 0.43
CA THR A 649 -52.85 -33.68 1.13
C THR A 649 -54.02 -32.82 1.63
N LEU A 650 -53.77 -31.62 2.16
CA LEU A 650 -54.83 -30.71 2.58
C LEU A 650 -55.67 -30.20 1.38
N ALA A 651 -55.05 -29.94 0.23
CA ALA A 651 -55.76 -29.58 -1.00
C ALA A 651 -56.63 -30.74 -1.53
N GLU A 652 -56.13 -31.98 -1.46
CA GLU A 652 -56.88 -33.19 -1.80
C GLU A 652 -58.09 -33.40 -0.86
N GLN A 653 -57.88 -33.24 0.46
CA GLN A 653 -58.95 -33.30 1.46
C GLN A 653 -60.00 -32.20 1.26
N THR A 654 -59.56 -30.97 0.95
CA THR A 654 -60.46 -29.85 0.64
C THR A 654 -61.28 -30.13 -0.62
N SER A 655 -60.65 -30.73 -1.63
CA SER A 655 -61.31 -31.12 -2.88
C SER A 655 -62.30 -32.28 -2.68
N ALA A 656 -62.04 -33.19 -1.73
CA ALA A 656 -63.00 -34.22 -1.32
C ALA A 656 -64.20 -33.60 -0.61
N LEU A 657 -63.97 -32.79 0.43
CA LEU A 657 -65.02 -32.11 1.18
C LEU A 657 -65.92 -31.24 0.28
N GLN A 658 -65.37 -30.60 -0.76
CA GLN A 658 -66.14 -29.86 -1.76
C GLN A 658 -67.09 -30.74 -2.58
N ARG A 659 -66.70 -31.99 -2.89
CA ARG A 659 -67.58 -32.96 -3.56
C ARG A 659 -68.66 -33.46 -2.59
N ASP A 660 -68.28 -33.84 -1.37
CA ASP A 660 -69.20 -34.35 -0.36
C ASP A 660 -70.30 -33.31 -0.02
N VAL A 661 -69.93 -32.01 0.04
CA VAL A 661 -70.90 -30.91 0.23
C VAL A 661 -71.81 -30.70 -0.99
N ALA A 662 -71.32 -30.95 -2.21
CA ALA A 662 -72.14 -30.88 -3.41
C ALA A 662 -73.13 -32.04 -3.50
N GLU A 663 -72.69 -33.26 -3.16
CA GLU A 663 -73.52 -34.47 -3.06
C GLU A 663 -74.59 -34.31 -1.98
N LEU A 664 -74.22 -33.89 -0.77
CA LEU A 664 -75.17 -33.63 0.33
C LEU A 664 -76.23 -32.58 -0.06
N ARG A 665 -75.90 -31.56 -0.85
CA ARG A 665 -76.90 -30.61 -1.37
C ARG A 665 -77.89 -31.27 -2.33
N GLY A 666 -77.42 -32.17 -3.20
CA GLY A 666 -78.27 -32.97 -4.09
C GLY A 666 -79.18 -33.95 -3.32
N ASP A 667 -78.66 -34.59 -2.27
CA ASP A 667 -79.44 -35.47 -1.39
C ASP A 667 -80.49 -34.69 -0.60
N MET A 668 -80.15 -33.50 -0.08
CA MET A 668 -81.10 -32.62 0.60
C MET A 668 -82.22 -32.16 -0.36
N GLN A 669 -81.89 -31.80 -1.61
CA GLN A 669 -82.89 -31.51 -2.64
C GLN A 669 -83.79 -32.73 -2.90
N SER A 670 -83.20 -33.91 -3.06
CA SER A 670 -83.93 -35.17 -3.27
C SER A 670 -84.86 -35.52 -2.11
N ALA A 671 -84.46 -35.25 -0.86
CA ALA A 671 -85.28 -35.44 0.33
C ALA A 671 -86.42 -34.41 0.45
N TYR A 672 -86.17 -33.14 0.08
CA TYR A 672 -87.22 -32.11 0.00
C TYR A 672 -88.22 -32.43 -1.11
N ALA A 673 -87.76 -32.90 -2.26
CA ALA A 673 -88.59 -33.45 -3.34
C ALA A 673 -89.42 -34.66 -2.91
N GLY A 674 -88.83 -35.61 -2.18
CA GLY A 674 -89.55 -36.74 -1.58
C GLY A 674 -90.65 -36.30 -0.60
N THR A 675 -90.39 -35.22 0.16
CA THR A 675 -91.40 -34.60 1.05
C THR A 675 -92.52 -33.92 0.25
N ALA A 676 -92.18 -33.19 -0.82
CA ALA A 676 -93.16 -32.60 -1.72
C ALA A 676 -94.03 -33.66 -2.43
N ILE A 677 -93.42 -34.79 -2.82
CA ILE A 677 -94.11 -35.98 -3.33
C ILE A 677 -95.09 -36.54 -2.29
N ALA A 678 -94.66 -36.72 -1.04
CA ALA A 678 -95.52 -37.24 0.04
C ALA A 678 -96.71 -36.32 0.32
N LEU A 679 -96.51 -34.99 0.28
CA LEU A 679 -97.56 -33.99 0.39
C LEU A 679 -98.54 -34.04 -0.80
N ALA A 680 -98.02 -34.13 -2.03
CA ALA A 680 -98.84 -34.29 -3.23
C ALA A 680 -99.64 -35.60 -3.20
N LEU A 681 -99.12 -36.66 -2.60
CA LEU A 681 -99.80 -37.95 -2.40
C LEU A 681 -100.90 -37.90 -1.30
N GLY A 682 -101.28 -36.71 -0.83
CA GLY A 682 -102.43 -36.48 0.05
C GLY A 682 -103.75 -37.09 -0.45
N GLY A 683 -104.62 -37.45 0.51
CA GLY A 683 -105.73 -38.37 0.30
C GLY A 683 -106.74 -37.99 -0.78
N THR A 684 -107.01 -38.94 -1.69
CA THR A 684 -108.13 -38.93 -2.64
C THR A 684 -109.45 -39.17 -1.91
N MET A 685 -110.34 -38.17 -1.86
CA MET A 685 -111.73 -38.39 -1.48
C MET A 685 -112.49 -39.10 -2.61
N MET A 686 -113.41 -40.00 -2.27
CA MET A 686 -114.39 -40.51 -3.22
C MET A 686 -115.65 -39.62 -3.17
N PRO A 687 -116.07 -39.00 -4.29
CA PRO A 687 -117.38 -38.37 -4.37
C PRO A 687 -118.50 -39.39 -4.18
N PRO A 688 -119.62 -39.02 -3.52
CA PRO A 688 -120.82 -39.87 -3.48
C PRO A 688 -121.23 -40.36 -4.87
N ASP A 689 -121.82 -41.56 -4.92
CA ASP A 689 -122.39 -42.18 -6.12
C ASP A 689 -121.41 -42.44 -7.30
N THR A 690 -120.10 -42.43 -7.05
CA THR A 690 -119.06 -42.83 -8.01
C THR A 690 -118.45 -44.20 -7.68
N THR A 691 -118.03 -44.94 -8.72
CA THR A 691 -117.33 -46.24 -8.55
C THR A 691 -115.81 -46.10 -8.63
N ILE A 692 -115.33 -45.14 -9.43
CA ILE A 692 -113.92 -44.79 -9.60
C ILE A 692 -113.83 -43.25 -9.63
N ALA A 693 -112.87 -42.68 -8.89
CA ALA A 693 -112.53 -41.26 -8.97
C ALA A 693 -111.00 -41.10 -9.10
N MET A 694 -110.57 -40.02 -9.74
CA MET A 694 -109.16 -39.68 -9.92
C MET A 694 -108.89 -38.28 -9.37
N SER A 695 -107.72 -38.06 -8.76
CA SER A 695 -107.25 -36.75 -8.32
C SER A 695 -105.84 -36.45 -8.82
N PHE A 696 -105.59 -35.16 -8.96
CA PHE A 696 -104.36 -34.57 -9.45
C PHE A 696 -103.95 -33.52 -8.44
N ASN A 697 -102.79 -33.69 -7.82
CA ASN A 697 -102.36 -32.81 -6.73
C ASN A 697 -100.98 -32.23 -7.07
N LEU A 698 -100.79 -30.94 -6.80
CA LEU A 698 -99.50 -30.26 -6.83
C LEU A 698 -99.18 -29.81 -5.41
N ALA A 699 -97.98 -30.09 -4.94
CA ALA A 699 -97.45 -29.62 -3.66
C ALA A 699 -96.06 -28.98 -3.85
N THR A 700 -95.67 -28.18 -2.87
CA THR A 700 -94.35 -27.54 -2.83
C THR A 700 -93.80 -27.63 -1.41
N TYR A 701 -92.51 -27.91 -1.28
CA TYR A 701 -91.81 -27.97 0.00
C TYR A 701 -90.39 -27.43 -0.14
N ARG A 702 -90.09 -26.34 0.58
CA ARG A 702 -88.77 -25.67 0.61
C ARG A 702 -88.14 -25.38 -0.77
N GLY A 703 -88.97 -25.12 -1.77
CA GLY A 703 -88.55 -24.76 -3.14
C GLY A 703 -88.72 -25.90 -4.15
N GLU A 704 -88.73 -27.15 -3.70
CA GLU A 704 -89.02 -28.30 -4.55
C GLU A 704 -90.53 -28.51 -4.75
N GLN A 705 -90.91 -29.05 -5.90
CA GLN A 705 -92.30 -29.25 -6.31
C GLN A 705 -92.57 -30.75 -6.48
N GLY A 706 -93.73 -31.21 -6.04
CA GLY A 706 -94.20 -32.59 -6.18
C GLY A 706 -95.56 -32.63 -6.88
N ILE A 707 -95.71 -33.49 -7.88
CA ILE A 707 -96.96 -33.70 -8.63
C ILE A 707 -97.39 -35.15 -8.41
N SER A 708 -98.65 -35.38 -8.04
CA SER A 708 -99.23 -36.71 -7.92
C SER A 708 -100.48 -36.90 -8.79
N TRP A 709 -100.66 -38.16 -9.17
CA TRP A 709 -101.84 -38.69 -9.85
C TRP A 709 -102.31 -39.88 -9.03
N SER A 710 -103.55 -39.84 -8.54
CA SER A 710 -104.11 -40.88 -7.68
C SER A 710 -105.49 -41.32 -8.16
N VAL A 711 -105.82 -42.59 -7.98
CA VAL A 711 -107.11 -43.20 -8.28
C VAL A 711 -107.68 -43.87 -7.02
N VAL A 712 -108.97 -43.74 -6.80
CA VAL A 712 -109.72 -44.45 -5.74
C VAL A 712 -110.89 -45.20 -6.37
N GLY A 713 -111.01 -46.49 -6.04
CA GLY A 713 -112.07 -47.38 -6.48
C GLY A 713 -112.87 -47.93 -5.30
N ARG A 714 -114.19 -48.00 -5.45
CA ARG A 714 -115.10 -48.61 -4.47
C ARG A 714 -115.17 -50.12 -4.69
N VAL A 715 -114.81 -50.90 -3.68
CA VAL A 715 -114.88 -52.37 -3.74
C VAL A 715 -116.21 -52.87 -3.17
N THR A 716 -116.65 -52.28 -2.06
CA THR A 716 -117.97 -52.49 -1.46
C THR A 716 -118.50 -51.16 -0.91
N PRO A 717 -119.77 -51.04 -0.45
CA PRO A 717 -120.31 -49.78 0.03
C PRO A 717 -119.49 -49.08 1.13
N HIS A 718 -118.77 -49.88 1.93
CA HIS A 718 -117.99 -49.47 3.11
C HIS A 718 -116.47 -49.65 2.94
N VAL A 719 -115.98 -50.07 1.76
CA VAL A 719 -114.57 -50.36 1.51
C VAL A 719 -114.10 -49.76 0.18
N TRP A 720 -113.07 -48.91 0.26
CA TRP A 720 -112.41 -48.26 -0.87
C TRP A 720 -110.95 -48.65 -0.93
N VAL A 721 -110.42 -48.85 -2.14
CA VAL A 721 -108.98 -48.99 -2.39
C VAL A 721 -108.51 -47.77 -3.15
N ASN A 722 -107.37 -47.20 -2.75
CA ASN A 722 -106.73 -46.10 -3.46
C ASN A 722 -105.27 -46.45 -3.78
N ALA A 723 -104.81 -45.93 -4.91
CA ALA A 723 -103.42 -46.02 -5.36
C ALA A 723 -103.03 -44.68 -5.99
N GLY A 724 -101.75 -44.33 -5.92
CA GLY A 724 -101.25 -43.11 -6.53
C GLY A 724 -99.77 -43.16 -6.81
N VAL A 725 -99.35 -42.41 -7.82
CA VAL A 725 -97.95 -42.23 -8.23
C VAL A 725 -97.64 -40.75 -8.28
N ALA A 726 -96.38 -40.41 -8.05
CA ALA A 726 -95.92 -39.03 -7.99
C ALA A 726 -94.48 -38.89 -8.46
N ALA A 727 -94.15 -37.69 -8.94
CA ALA A 727 -92.83 -37.28 -9.35
C ALA A 727 -92.55 -35.86 -8.82
N SER A 728 -91.30 -35.41 -8.87
CA SER A 728 -90.91 -34.08 -8.42
C SER A 728 -90.11 -33.28 -9.46
N SER A 729 -89.81 -32.03 -9.12
CA SER A 729 -88.81 -31.19 -9.82
C SER A 729 -87.40 -31.80 -9.84
N VAL A 730 -87.05 -32.66 -8.87
CA VAL A 730 -85.73 -33.31 -8.81
C VAL A 730 -85.71 -34.57 -9.68
N ARG A 731 -84.73 -34.65 -10.57
CA ARG A 731 -84.60 -35.71 -11.57
C ARG A 731 -84.37 -37.06 -10.91
N GLY A 732 -85.27 -38.01 -11.16
CA GLY A 732 -85.20 -39.38 -10.62
C GLY A 732 -85.97 -39.58 -9.31
N SER A 733 -86.43 -38.52 -8.66
CA SER A 733 -87.29 -38.63 -7.47
C SER A 733 -88.73 -38.87 -7.87
N THR A 734 -89.21 -40.10 -7.63
CA THR A 734 -90.60 -40.53 -7.76
C THR A 734 -91.06 -41.26 -6.49
N GLY A 735 -92.37 -41.37 -6.30
CA GLY A 735 -92.96 -42.08 -5.18
C GLY A 735 -94.32 -42.67 -5.52
N GLY A 736 -94.79 -43.60 -4.70
CA GLY A 736 -96.10 -44.21 -4.85
C GLY A 736 -96.76 -44.48 -3.51
N ARG A 737 -98.09 -44.53 -3.52
CA ARG A 737 -98.91 -44.93 -2.38
C ARG A 737 -99.93 -45.98 -2.82
N ALA A 738 -100.26 -46.88 -1.91
CA ALA A 738 -101.47 -47.70 -2.00
C ALA A 738 -102.09 -47.77 -0.60
N GLY A 739 -103.41 -47.80 -0.53
CA GLY A 739 -104.14 -47.81 0.73
C GLY A 739 -105.53 -48.39 0.58
N ILE A 740 -106.06 -48.92 1.68
CA ILE A 740 -107.45 -49.35 1.81
C ILE A 740 -108.09 -48.51 2.91
N THR A 741 -109.34 -48.11 2.70
CA THR A 741 -110.10 -47.27 3.62
C THR A 741 -111.42 -47.96 3.92
N PHE A 742 -111.73 -48.08 5.20
CA PHE A 742 -112.96 -48.64 5.72
C PHE A 742 -113.79 -47.51 6.32
N GLY A 743 -115.08 -47.43 6.00
CA GLY A 743 -116.02 -46.49 6.61
C GLY A 743 -117.18 -47.27 7.22
N TRP A 744 -117.48 -47.04 8.48
CA TRP A 744 -118.57 -47.68 9.23
C TRP A 744 -119.81 -46.79 9.31
#